data_AF-A0A899FKX7-F1
#
_entry.id   AF-A0A899FKX7-F1
#
_cell.length_a   1.000
_cell.length_b   1.000
_cell.length_c   1.000
_cell.angle_alpha   90.00
_cell.angle_beta   90.00
_cell.angle_gamma   90.00
#
_symmetry.space_group_name_H-M   'P 1'
#
loop_
_entity.id
_entity.type
_entity.pdbx_description
1 polymer ?
#
loop_
_entity_poly.entity_id
_entity_poly.type
_entity_poly.pdbx_seq_one_letter_code
_entity_poly.pdbx_strand_id
1 'polypeptide(L)'
;MLVMELSALLDLEKIHANIAEFLGRLGEDVSSVHEISKSMREKKIQQIRLEWSIKYIKDVKILKEWIQNLYFAIDQRNWDLAAEYISKIRAIEAQVIEGRFAAAVIPTENIPMEPKLTLQDACDTLNTVCLKGFNQAAEVKDEKGMTRFFRLFPVIGKSKDGLNVYSEFISNIVIQKKQKLMSAMGTLGEKLIDTKVSMSYDLIMQDMFEYVANIINHHLPVIRQHYGCEDTLFVIEKIHKKCIEQCSMIIDSFWEERQLSLIQMYSFDFLIRSFSSTLFQESNSSSLVSQENKAIDIKNIDLLVEEVSCILNHWSLYHRFISVNCMEQKKNKVKDIGNDPDNMILATLKMPCYTRLCFIYERMELFFMRHSVEKAFQLDEQDTMSKPPSSSFVDDIMYILRKIVQRVLNTGNLVLLQNVLTGVKRIMEMDYTGIIQRRITVFQEKLNNQTFLKNQNYKNLKIDNDFISFIILLNNLDISQNYIERIVSEGIDKDLIKKKFPFESDLTIVFQPIQALLLLRDGLNELLKDGLNSLFLVYIKSRLKRILTDYFDKSTYIINSTIFNDLEKKQPIQQYFVQGWNLIMTNFKHQLTHENMNYLIKMSSDLIANWLEKAILNIKMNELGAIRLDKDISFISSYVISYGSYQSHESFAKVYEMIRILNWDFAQGPLSSGLLETLRFLSIYDVEMLLKRCKSPISNSTTNPLSDSL
;
A
#
# COMPACT_ATOMS: atom_id res chain seq x y z
N MET A 1 79.81 21.05 75.59
CA MET A 1 78.54 20.71 74.92
C MET A 1 77.92 21.93 74.26
N LEU A 2 77.57 23.01 74.97
CA LEU A 2 76.98 24.22 74.34
C LEU A 2 77.88 24.94 73.32
N VAL A 3 79.22 24.89 73.44
CA VAL A 3 80.13 25.59 72.50
C VAL A 3 80.09 24.99 71.09
N MET A 4 79.86 23.67 70.97
CA MET A 4 79.67 23.02 69.66
C MET A 4 78.31 23.36 69.06
N GLU A 5 77.26 23.44 69.88
CA GLU A 5 75.93 23.94 69.44
C GLU A 5 76.00 25.40 68.98
N LEU A 6 76.78 26.25 69.67
CA LEU A 6 77.03 27.65 69.27
C LEU A 6 77.79 27.77 67.96
N SER A 7 78.79 26.91 67.69
CA SER A 7 79.50 26.93 66.40
C SER A 7 78.64 26.46 65.22
N ALA A 8 77.82 25.43 65.43
CA ALA A 8 76.87 24.96 64.43
C ALA A 8 75.77 26.00 64.18
N LEU A 9 75.31 26.71 65.21
CA LEU A 9 74.41 27.87 65.08
C LEU A 9 75.05 29.00 64.27
N LEU A 10 76.35 29.29 64.48
CA LEU A 10 77.05 30.35 63.77
C LEU A 10 77.27 30.03 62.28
N ASP A 11 77.57 28.78 61.94
CA ASP A 11 77.71 28.34 60.54
C ASP A 11 76.33 28.22 59.85
N LEU A 12 75.28 27.83 60.57
CA LEU A 12 73.90 27.92 60.11
C LEU A 12 73.48 29.38 59.86
N GLU A 13 73.88 30.32 60.72
CA GLU A 13 73.64 31.75 60.51
C GLU A 13 74.37 32.29 59.26
N LYS A 14 75.62 31.87 59.01
CA LYS A 14 76.35 32.23 57.78
C LYS A 14 75.74 31.62 56.52
N ILE A 15 75.34 30.36 56.56
CA ILE A 15 74.64 29.72 55.44
C ILE A 15 73.29 30.40 55.21
N HIS A 16 72.58 30.77 56.28
CA HIS A 16 71.33 31.52 56.20
C HIS A 16 71.55 32.92 55.61
N ALA A 17 72.64 33.60 55.97
CA ALA A 17 73.03 34.89 55.40
C ALA A 17 73.39 34.78 53.91
N ASN A 18 74.16 33.77 53.50
CA ASN A 18 74.51 33.55 52.10
C ASN A 18 73.30 33.13 51.25
N ILE A 19 72.38 32.32 51.81
CA ILE A 19 71.11 31.98 51.15
C ILE A 19 70.21 33.21 51.06
N ALA A 20 70.17 34.06 52.09
CA ALA A 20 69.44 35.32 52.05
C ALA A 20 70.01 36.30 51.01
N GLU A 21 71.33 36.40 50.90
CA GLU A 21 72.00 37.20 49.87
C GLU A 21 71.75 36.64 48.46
N PHE A 22 71.83 35.32 48.27
CA PHE A 22 71.56 34.67 47.00
C PHE A 22 70.07 34.78 46.61
N LEU A 23 69.14 34.63 47.56
CA LEU A 23 67.71 34.88 47.35
C LEU A 23 67.42 36.36 47.07
N GLY A 24 68.18 37.28 47.67
CA GLY A 24 68.14 38.71 47.36
C GLY A 24 68.55 39.00 45.92
N ARG A 25 69.70 38.46 45.48
CA ARG A 25 70.18 38.59 44.10
C ARG A 25 69.27 37.89 43.09
N LEU A 26 68.76 36.69 43.40
CA LEU A 26 67.74 36.04 42.58
C LEU A 26 66.44 36.86 42.52
N GLY A 27 66.06 37.52 43.62
CA GLY A 27 64.91 38.42 43.66
C GLY A 27 65.10 39.64 42.75
N GLU A 28 66.30 40.23 42.74
CA GLU A 28 66.67 41.33 41.84
C GLU A 28 66.73 40.88 40.37
N ASP A 29 67.32 39.72 40.08
CA ASP A 29 67.39 39.14 38.73
C ASP A 29 65.99 38.74 38.22
N VAL A 30 65.13 38.14 39.06
CA VAL A 30 63.74 37.83 38.70
C VAL A 30 62.94 39.11 38.46
N SER A 31 63.18 40.16 39.25
CA SER A 31 62.53 41.47 39.07
C SER A 31 62.96 42.12 37.76
N SER A 32 64.26 42.13 37.44
CA SER A 32 64.78 42.67 36.17
C SER A 32 64.30 41.87 34.95
N VAL A 33 64.24 40.54 35.04
CA VAL A 33 63.66 39.69 33.98
C VAL A 33 62.16 39.97 33.80
N HIS A 34 61.43 40.23 34.89
CA HIS A 34 60.02 40.62 34.81
C HIS A 34 59.84 41.98 34.15
N GLU A 35 60.69 42.96 34.46
CA GLU A 35 60.70 44.29 33.82
C GLU A 35 61.06 44.20 32.33
N ILE A 36 62.07 43.40 31.97
CA ILE A 36 62.45 43.16 30.58
C ILE A 36 61.32 42.44 29.81
N SER A 37 60.69 41.43 30.41
CA SER A 37 59.56 40.72 29.81
C SER A 37 58.36 41.66 29.62
N LYS A 38 58.08 42.54 30.60
CA LYS A 38 57.05 43.57 30.49
C LYS A 38 57.37 44.57 29.37
N SER A 39 58.59 45.09 29.30
CA SER A 39 59.04 45.98 28.23
C SER A 39 58.98 45.32 26.85
N MET A 40 59.36 44.04 26.75
CA MET A 40 59.29 43.27 25.51
C MET A 40 57.84 43.04 25.05
N ARG A 41 56.92 42.76 25.99
CA ARG A 41 55.48 42.68 25.70
C ARG A 41 54.92 44.03 25.26
N GLU A 42 55.29 45.12 25.92
CA GLU A 42 54.87 46.47 25.54
C GLU A 42 55.36 46.83 24.13
N LYS A 43 56.63 46.55 23.80
CA LYS A 43 57.17 46.74 22.44
C LYS A 43 56.48 45.86 21.41
N LYS A 44 56.16 44.59 21.74
CA LYS A 44 55.44 43.70 20.83
C LYS A 44 54.00 44.18 20.58
N ILE A 45 53.32 44.69 21.60
CA ILE A 45 52.00 45.32 21.46
C ILE A 45 52.11 46.57 20.59
N GLN A 46 53.13 47.40 20.77
CA GLN A 46 53.37 48.57 19.93
C GLN A 46 53.66 48.17 18.47
N GLN A 47 54.46 47.13 18.24
CA GLN A 47 54.74 46.62 16.91
C GLN A 47 53.46 46.11 16.22
N ILE A 48 52.65 45.31 16.92
CA ILE A 48 51.37 44.82 16.39
C ILE A 48 50.46 46.01 16.07
N ARG A 49 50.35 47.01 16.95
CA ARG A 49 49.55 48.22 16.67
C ARG A 49 50.07 48.98 15.45
N LEU A 50 51.39 49.08 15.29
CA LEU A 50 52.00 49.76 14.14
C LEU A 50 51.71 48.99 12.83
N GLU A 51 51.88 47.67 12.83
CA GLU A 51 51.59 46.81 11.69
C GLU A 51 50.10 46.90 11.28
N TRP A 52 49.19 46.85 12.26
CA TRP A 52 47.76 47.09 12.05
C TRP A 52 47.48 48.49 11.49
N SER A 53 48.11 49.53 12.04
CA SER A 53 47.91 50.91 11.56
C SER A 53 48.41 51.08 10.13
N ILE A 54 49.55 50.49 9.78
CA ILE A 54 50.11 50.51 8.42
C ILE A 54 49.18 49.77 7.46
N LYS A 55 48.68 48.59 7.85
CA LYS A 55 47.70 47.84 7.05
C LYS A 55 46.44 48.67 6.84
N TYR A 56 45.89 49.23 7.91
CA TYR A 56 44.71 50.10 7.87
C TYR A 56 44.89 51.29 6.92
N ILE A 57 46.03 52.00 6.98
CA ILE A 57 46.31 53.13 6.06
C ILE A 57 46.41 52.67 4.60
N LYS A 58 47.03 51.52 4.34
CA LYS A 58 47.10 50.93 2.99
C LYS A 58 45.70 50.59 2.48
N ASP A 59 44.87 49.97 3.32
CA ASP A 59 43.50 49.59 2.97
C ASP A 59 42.63 50.83 2.71
N VAL A 60 42.79 51.91 3.48
CA VAL A 60 42.11 53.20 3.24
C VAL A 60 42.57 53.85 1.92
N LYS A 61 43.86 53.77 1.58
CA LYS A 61 44.36 54.29 0.29
C LYS A 61 43.76 53.53 -0.87
N ILE A 62 43.74 52.19 -0.79
CA ILE A 62 43.14 51.32 -1.80
C ILE A 62 41.63 51.59 -1.91
N LEU A 63 40.93 51.75 -0.79
CA LEU A 63 39.51 52.11 -0.75
C LEU A 63 39.24 53.42 -1.49
N LYS A 64 40.08 54.45 -1.29
CA LYS A 64 39.97 55.73 -2.01
C LYS A 64 40.13 55.55 -3.52
N GLU A 65 41.15 54.82 -3.95
CA GLU A 65 41.38 54.53 -5.38
C GLU A 65 40.22 53.75 -6.00
N TRP A 66 39.68 52.75 -5.31
CA TRP A 66 38.56 51.95 -5.80
C TRP A 66 37.25 52.73 -5.86
N ILE A 67 36.98 53.62 -4.89
CA ILE A 67 35.80 54.50 -4.94
C ILE A 67 35.91 55.49 -6.09
N GLN A 68 37.08 56.08 -6.35
CA GLN A 68 37.28 56.97 -7.49
C GLN A 68 37.08 56.22 -8.82
N ASN A 69 37.66 55.02 -8.95
CA ASN A 69 37.50 54.19 -10.14
C ASN A 69 36.06 53.68 -10.33
N LEU A 70 35.32 53.47 -9.24
CA LEU A 70 33.91 53.10 -9.26
C LEU A 70 33.05 54.18 -9.92
N TYR A 71 33.16 55.44 -9.47
CA TYR A 71 32.40 56.54 -10.05
C TYR A 71 32.81 56.83 -11.49
N PHE A 72 34.10 56.72 -11.80
CA PHE A 72 34.58 56.81 -13.18
C PHE A 72 33.96 55.72 -14.08
N ALA A 73 33.83 54.48 -13.60
CA ALA A 73 33.18 53.39 -14.33
C ALA A 73 31.66 53.62 -14.50
N ILE A 74 30.99 54.18 -13.49
CA ILE A 74 29.57 54.57 -13.54
C ILE A 74 29.35 55.67 -14.58
N ASP A 75 30.20 56.69 -14.62
CA ASP A 75 30.13 57.78 -15.60
C ASP A 75 30.33 57.29 -17.04
N GLN A 76 31.23 56.31 -17.23
CA GLN A 76 31.44 55.64 -18.51
C GLN A 76 30.34 54.63 -18.88
N ARG A 77 29.33 54.43 -18.02
CA ARG A 77 28.28 53.41 -18.17
C ARG A 77 28.81 51.98 -18.30
N ASN A 78 29.99 51.71 -17.75
CA ASN A 78 30.57 50.38 -17.73
C ASN A 78 30.21 49.66 -16.42
N TRP A 79 29.00 49.08 -16.42
CA TRP A 79 28.39 48.47 -15.24
C TRP A 79 29.14 47.23 -14.72
N ASP A 80 29.80 46.48 -15.61
CA ASP A 80 30.53 45.27 -15.23
C ASP A 80 31.76 45.62 -14.39
N LEU A 81 32.55 46.61 -14.83
CA LEU A 81 33.70 47.11 -14.07
C LEU A 81 33.28 47.76 -12.75
N ALA A 82 32.18 48.52 -12.77
CA ALA A 82 31.63 49.13 -11.56
C ALA A 82 31.24 48.06 -10.51
N ALA A 83 30.61 46.96 -10.94
CA ALA A 83 30.27 45.86 -10.05
C ALA A 83 31.52 45.15 -9.49
N GLU A 84 32.56 44.94 -10.31
CA GLU A 84 33.83 44.38 -9.82
C GLU A 84 34.48 45.25 -8.75
N TYR A 85 34.48 46.58 -8.92
CA TYR A 85 34.99 47.49 -7.90
C TYR A 85 34.15 47.42 -6.61
N ILE A 86 32.82 47.33 -6.69
CA ILE A 86 31.96 47.12 -5.51
C ILE A 86 32.31 45.81 -4.79
N SER A 87 32.50 44.73 -5.52
CA SER A 87 32.87 43.44 -4.93
C SER A 87 34.22 43.51 -4.22
N LYS A 88 35.22 44.15 -4.84
CA LYS A 88 36.53 44.39 -4.22
C LYS A 88 36.41 45.25 -2.96
N ILE A 89 35.61 46.31 -3.00
CA ILE A 89 35.40 47.18 -1.83
C ILE A 89 34.69 46.44 -0.69
N ARG A 90 33.70 45.59 -0.99
CA ARG A 90 33.01 44.75 0.01
C ARG A 90 33.91 43.69 0.64
N ALA A 91 35.02 43.32 -0.01
CA ALA A 91 35.98 42.37 0.54
C ALA A 91 36.90 43.00 1.61
N ILE A 92 36.93 44.33 1.73
CA ILE A 92 37.69 45.03 2.77
C ILE A 92 36.98 44.88 4.12
N GLU A 93 37.75 44.76 5.21
CA GLU A 93 37.24 44.69 6.58
C GLU A 93 36.29 45.87 6.89
N ALA A 94 35.10 45.56 7.42
CA ALA A 94 34.05 46.57 7.70
C ALA A 94 34.52 47.70 8.63
N GLN A 95 35.48 47.42 9.51
CA GLN A 95 36.09 48.41 10.43
C GLN A 95 36.86 49.52 9.69
N VAL A 96 37.35 49.24 8.47
CA VAL A 96 38.04 50.21 7.61
C VAL A 96 37.04 51.12 6.90
N ILE A 97 35.93 50.54 6.42
CA ILE A 97 34.87 51.26 5.71
C ILE A 97 34.11 52.21 6.66
N GLU A 98 33.87 51.78 7.90
CA GLU A 98 33.17 52.54 8.93
C GLU A 98 34.09 53.39 9.82
N GLY A 99 35.40 53.34 9.58
CA GLY A 99 36.37 54.00 10.44
C GLY A 99 36.35 55.53 10.29
N ARG A 100 36.48 56.23 11.42
CA ARG A 100 36.50 57.71 11.48
C ARG A 100 37.58 58.35 10.60
N PHE A 101 38.69 57.66 10.38
CA PHE A 101 39.78 58.13 9.51
C PHE A 101 39.41 58.04 8.02
N ALA A 102 38.72 56.98 7.60
CA ALA A 102 38.21 56.82 6.24
C ALA A 102 37.15 57.90 5.91
N ALA A 103 36.28 58.22 6.87
CA ALA A 103 35.28 59.28 6.76
C ALA A 103 35.88 60.69 6.56
N ALA A 104 37.12 60.93 7.00
CA ALA A 104 37.78 62.23 6.87
C ALA A 104 38.70 62.35 5.62
N VAL A 105 39.29 61.25 5.16
CA VAL A 105 40.36 61.26 4.12
C VAL A 105 39.85 60.95 2.71
N ILE A 106 38.74 60.23 2.62
CA ILE A 106 38.16 59.76 1.35
C ILE A 106 37.27 60.83 0.69
N PRO A 107 36.45 61.63 1.41
CA PRO A 107 35.68 62.68 0.78
C PRO A 107 36.58 63.61 -0.03
N THR A 108 36.22 63.81 -1.29
CA THR A 108 36.95 64.65 -2.26
C THR A 108 35.95 65.64 -2.85
N GLU A 109 36.38 66.74 -3.49
CA GLU A 109 35.47 67.76 -4.04
C GLU A 109 34.37 67.20 -4.95
N ASN A 110 34.64 66.07 -5.64
CA ASN A 110 33.69 65.38 -6.51
C ASN A 110 32.86 64.27 -5.81
N ILE A 111 33.22 63.86 -4.58
CA ILE A 111 32.54 62.83 -3.79
C ILE A 111 32.48 63.30 -2.33
N PRO A 112 31.43 64.07 -1.95
CA PRO A 112 31.38 64.77 -0.66
C PRO A 112 30.95 63.89 0.52
N MET A 113 30.38 62.71 0.25
CA MET A 113 29.75 61.86 1.26
C MET A 113 30.71 60.83 1.86
N GLU A 114 30.38 60.33 3.06
CA GLU A 114 31.18 59.32 3.73
C GLU A 114 31.27 58.00 2.91
N PRO A 115 32.36 57.22 3.06
CA PRO A 115 32.59 55.98 2.31
C PRO A 115 31.44 54.97 2.40
N LYS A 116 30.78 54.87 3.55
CA LYS A 116 29.64 53.96 3.76
C LYS A 116 28.41 54.39 2.96
N LEU A 117 28.07 55.68 3.00
CA LEU A 117 26.91 56.24 2.30
C LEU A 117 27.15 56.26 0.79
N THR A 118 28.36 56.63 0.34
CA THR A 118 28.73 56.58 -1.07
C THR A 118 28.66 55.18 -1.66
N LEU A 119 29.07 54.15 -0.91
CA LEU A 119 28.93 52.76 -1.33
C LEU A 119 27.46 52.31 -1.36
N GLN A 120 26.64 52.73 -0.40
CA GLN A 120 25.20 52.45 -0.42
C GLN A 120 24.52 53.11 -1.62
N ASP A 121 24.78 54.39 -1.87
CA ASP A 121 24.25 55.12 -3.02
C ASP A 121 24.71 54.53 -4.36
N ALA A 122 26.00 54.14 -4.47
CA ALA A 122 26.50 53.47 -5.66
C ALA A 122 25.84 52.10 -5.85
N CYS A 123 25.63 51.32 -4.78
CA CYS A 123 24.91 50.06 -4.84
C CYS A 123 23.42 50.25 -5.18
N ASP A 124 22.79 51.33 -4.71
CA ASP A 124 21.39 51.66 -4.98
C ASP A 124 21.19 52.10 -6.43
N THR A 125 22.04 53.01 -6.92
CA THR A 125 22.03 53.45 -8.32
C THR A 125 22.28 52.28 -9.27
N LEU A 126 23.32 51.46 -9.05
CA LEU A 126 23.58 50.27 -9.86
C LEU A 126 22.44 49.25 -9.78
N ASN A 127 21.79 49.08 -8.63
CA ASN A 127 20.61 48.23 -8.52
C ASN A 127 19.48 48.75 -9.40
N THR A 128 19.15 50.04 -9.34
CA THR A 128 18.08 50.60 -10.19
C THR A 128 18.36 50.47 -11.68
N VAL A 129 19.62 50.62 -12.09
CA VAL A 129 20.05 50.43 -13.48
C VAL A 129 19.96 48.95 -13.89
N CYS A 130 20.44 48.03 -13.04
CA CYS A 130 20.35 46.59 -13.29
C CYS A 130 18.89 46.12 -13.37
N LEU A 131 18.02 46.62 -12.49
CA LEU A 131 16.58 46.32 -12.51
C LEU A 131 15.92 46.80 -13.80
N LYS A 132 16.19 48.04 -14.23
CA LYS A 132 15.68 48.57 -15.50
C LYS A 132 16.22 47.82 -16.71
N GLY A 133 17.53 47.55 -16.73
CA GLY A 133 18.18 46.80 -17.81
C GLY A 133 17.68 45.36 -17.91
N PHE A 134 17.46 44.71 -16.77
CA PHE A 134 16.89 43.37 -16.72
C PHE A 134 15.45 43.36 -17.25
N ASN A 135 14.60 44.29 -16.82
CA ASN A 135 13.21 44.36 -17.28
C ASN A 135 13.11 44.65 -18.78
N GLN A 136 13.94 45.54 -19.31
CA GLN A 136 14.00 45.80 -20.76
C GLN A 136 14.47 44.56 -21.54
N ALA A 137 15.49 43.85 -21.05
CA ALA A 137 15.95 42.61 -21.67
C ALA A 137 14.88 41.51 -21.61
N ALA A 138 14.09 41.46 -20.52
CA ALA A 138 12.98 40.54 -20.35
C ALA A 138 11.82 40.81 -21.31
N GLU A 139 11.49 42.08 -21.59
CA GLU A 139 10.48 42.47 -22.57
C GLU A 139 10.87 42.06 -24.00
N VAL A 140 12.14 42.24 -24.36
CA VAL A 140 12.69 41.89 -25.68
C VAL A 140 13.03 40.39 -25.80
N LYS A 141 12.95 39.63 -24.69
CA LYS A 141 13.34 38.21 -24.58
C LYS A 141 14.81 37.96 -24.95
N ASP A 142 15.70 38.89 -24.63
CA ASP A 142 17.14 38.71 -24.83
C ASP A 142 17.75 37.88 -23.69
N GLU A 143 17.93 36.58 -23.93
CA GLU A 143 18.51 35.63 -22.96
C GLU A 143 19.93 36.02 -22.50
N LYS A 144 20.74 36.60 -23.40
CA LYS A 144 22.13 36.98 -23.10
C LYS A 144 22.17 38.24 -22.24
N GLY A 145 21.34 39.24 -22.57
CA GLY A 145 21.17 40.46 -21.79
C GLY A 145 20.65 40.17 -20.38
N MET A 146 19.61 39.32 -20.26
CA MET A 146 19.05 38.90 -18.97
C MET A 146 20.10 38.21 -18.10
N THR A 147 20.86 37.26 -18.66
CA THR A 147 21.91 36.54 -17.92
C THR A 147 23.03 37.48 -17.45
N ARG A 148 23.41 38.46 -18.28
CA ARG A 148 24.42 39.47 -17.92
C ARG A 148 23.98 40.28 -16.70
N PHE A 149 22.78 40.88 -16.73
CA PHE A 149 22.29 41.67 -15.60
C PHE A 149 22.02 40.79 -14.37
N PHE A 150 21.55 39.56 -14.56
CA PHE A 150 21.34 38.61 -13.48
C PHE A 150 22.64 38.29 -12.73
N ARG A 151 23.77 38.12 -13.46
CA ARG A 151 25.10 37.91 -12.85
C ARG A 151 25.59 39.10 -12.01
N LEU A 152 25.13 40.32 -12.28
CA LEU A 152 25.61 41.52 -11.60
C LEU A 152 25.00 41.68 -10.19
N PHE A 153 23.79 41.19 -9.94
CA PHE A 153 23.13 41.35 -8.62
C PHE A 153 23.87 40.71 -7.44
N PRO A 154 24.43 39.48 -7.55
CA PRO A 154 25.27 38.90 -6.51
C PRO A 154 26.54 39.70 -6.25
N VAL A 155 27.15 40.23 -7.32
CA VAL A 155 28.42 40.96 -7.26
C VAL A 155 28.24 42.31 -6.54
N ILE A 156 27.09 42.96 -6.74
CA ILE A 156 26.67 44.18 -6.02
C ILE A 156 26.23 43.84 -4.58
N GLY A 157 26.01 42.55 -4.30
CA GLY A 157 25.58 42.02 -3.02
C GLY A 157 24.12 42.36 -2.68
N LYS A 158 23.30 42.43 -3.73
CA LYS A 158 21.84 42.51 -3.69
C LYS A 158 21.21 41.28 -4.36
N SER A 159 21.68 40.10 -3.97
CA SER A 159 21.22 38.83 -4.53
C SER A 159 19.70 38.66 -4.41
N LYS A 160 19.10 39.08 -3.29
CA LYS A 160 17.65 38.95 -3.03
C LYS A 160 16.79 39.72 -4.04
N ASP A 161 17.20 40.93 -4.42
CA ASP A 161 16.46 41.74 -5.39
C ASP A 161 16.51 41.10 -6.79
N GLY A 162 17.69 40.64 -7.20
CA GLY A 162 17.87 39.92 -8.46
C GLY A 162 17.04 38.64 -8.53
N LEU A 163 17.01 37.84 -7.45
CA LEU A 163 16.19 36.62 -7.36
C LEU A 163 14.70 36.94 -7.37
N ASN A 164 14.28 38.05 -6.77
CA ASN A 164 12.88 38.49 -6.80
C ASN A 164 12.44 38.81 -8.23
N VAL A 165 13.18 39.64 -8.95
CA VAL A 165 12.84 40.00 -10.34
C VAL A 165 12.90 38.79 -11.26
N TYR A 166 13.90 37.93 -11.07
CA TYR A 166 13.99 36.69 -11.83
C TYR A 166 12.82 35.73 -11.56
N SER A 167 12.41 35.61 -10.29
CA SER A 167 11.23 34.82 -9.90
C SER A 167 9.93 35.40 -10.46
N GLU A 168 9.81 36.72 -10.56
CA GLU A 168 8.67 37.40 -11.19
C GLU A 168 8.65 37.19 -12.71
N PHE A 169 9.81 37.24 -13.36
CA PHE A 169 9.94 36.93 -14.78
C PHE A 169 9.49 35.49 -15.09
N ILE A 170 9.99 34.50 -14.35
CA ILE A 170 9.55 33.11 -14.50
C ILE A 170 8.06 32.97 -14.18
N SER A 171 7.57 33.68 -13.16
CA SER A 171 6.15 33.68 -12.82
C SER A 171 5.28 34.19 -13.96
N ASN A 172 5.70 35.25 -14.65
CA ASN A 172 5.00 35.79 -15.82
C ASN A 172 5.03 34.81 -17.00
N ILE A 173 6.14 34.11 -17.22
CA ILE A 173 6.24 33.06 -18.23
C ILE A 173 5.24 31.93 -17.96
N VAL A 174 5.12 31.49 -16.70
CA VAL A 174 4.17 30.43 -16.31
C VAL A 174 2.72 30.88 -16.51
N ILE A 175 2.39 32.15 -16.18
CA ILE A 175 1.05 32.72 -16.44
C ILE A 175 0.75 32.75 -17.94
N GLN A 176 1.70 33.22 -18.77
CA GLN A 176 1.53 33.28 -20.22
C GLN A 176 1.35 31.88 -20.82
N LYS A 177 2.08 30.87 -20.32
CA LYS A 177 1.92 29.48 -20.76
C LYS A 177 0.52 28.96 -20.44
N LYS A 178 0.00 29.17 -19.22
CA LYS A 178 -1.38 28.82 -18.86
C LYS A 178 -2.37 29.45 -19.83
N GLN A 179 -2.28 30.77 -20.06
CA GLN A 179 -3.20 31.48 -20.95
C GLN A 179 -3.19 30.89 -22.37
N LYS A 180 -2.00 30.59 -22.90
CA LYS A 180 -1.85 29.94 -24.21
C LYS A 180 -2.46 28.54 -24.28
N LEU A 181 -2.25 27.73 -23.24
CA LEU A 181 -2.82 26.38 -23.18
C LEU A 181 -4.35 26.42 -23.08
N MET A 182 -4.89 27.28 -22.22
CA MET A 182 -6.34 27.50 -22.07
C MET A 182 -6.96 28.01 -23.38
N SER A 183 -6.31 28.96 -24.07
CA SER A 183 -6.78 29.45 -25.37
C SER A 183 -6.68 28.41 -26.49
N ALA A 184 -5.63 27.59 -26.50
CA ALA A 184 -5.40 26.57 -27.52
C ALA A 184 -6.39 25.40 -27.40
N MET A 185 -6.81 25.08 -26.18
CA MET A 185 -7.84 24.06 -25.94
C MET A 185 -9.27 24.62 -26.02
N GLY A 186 -9.47 25.94 -26.16
CA GLY A 186 -10.79 26.51 -26.45
C GLY A 186 -11.61 26.95 -25.23
N THR A 187 -11.03 27.02 -24.03
CA THR A 187 -11.74 27.44 -22.80
C THR A 187 -12.15 28.92 -22.77
N LEU A 188 -11.70 29.72 -23.76
CA LEU A 188 -11.97 31.16 -23.89
C LEU A 188 -12.97 31.48 -25.03
N GLY A 189 -13.49 30.48 -25.73
CA GLY A 189 -14.45 30.66 -26.83
C GLY A 189 -15.83 30.10 -26.48
N GLU A 190 -16.86 30.93 -26.58
CA GLU A 190 -18.30 30.65 -26.40
C GLU A 190 -18.91 29.56 -27.32
N LYS A 191 -18.13 28.61 -27.84
CA LYS A 191 -18.67 27.53 -28.68
C LYS A 191 -18.82 26.26 -27.85
N LEU A 192 -20.06 26.01 -27.44
CA LEU A 192 -20.58 24.70 -27.05
C LEU A 192 -20.26 23.70 -28.16
N ILE A 193 -19.14 23.00 -28.05
CA ILE A 193 -18.88 21.82 -28.87
C ILE A 193 -19.57 20.67 -28.15
N ASP A 194 -20.59 20.11 -28.78
CA ASP A 194 -21.20 18.83 -28.44
C ASP A 194 -20.15 17.71 -28.58
N THR A 195 -19.27 17.59 -27.59
CA THR A 195 -18.47 16.40 -27.26
C THR A 195 -18.00 16.59 -25.82
N LYS A 196 -18.85 16.18 -24.87
CA LYS A 196 -18.59 16.19 -23.41
C LYS A 196 -17.38 15.31 -22.96
N VAL A 197 -16.52 14.88 -23.89
CA VAL A 197 -15.44 13.89 -23.70
C VAL A 197 -14.08 14.34 -24.27
N SER A 198 -13.88 15.58 -24.75
CA SER A 198 -12.57 15.96 -25.31
C SER A 198 -12.03 17.32 -24.86
N MET A 199 -12.17 17.62 -23.57
CA MET A 199 -11.47 18.72 -22.90
C MET A 199 -10.75 18.14 -21.68
N SER A 200 -9.55 17.64 -21.92
CA SER A 200 -8.72 16.91 -20.97
C SER A 200 -7.94 17.88 -20.07
N TYR A 201 -8.51 18.25 -18.92
CA TYR A 201 -7.80 19.08 -17.95
C TYR A 201 -6.54 18.40 -17.42
N ASP A 202 -6.53 17.07 -17.41
CA ASP A 202 -5.35 16.25 -17.12
C ASP A 202 -4.16 16.55 -18.05
N LEU A 203 -4.40 16.72 -19.36
CA LEU A 203 -3.35 17.08 -20.33
C LEU A 203 -2.86 18.52 -20.14
N ILE A 204 -3.75 19.47 -19.85
CA ILE A 204 -3.36 20.86 -19.53
C ILE A 204 -2.44 20.87 -18.32
N MET A 205 -2.78 20.09 -17.29
CA MET A 205 -2.00 19.99 -16.07
C MET A 205 -0.65 19.30 -16.30
N GLN A 206 -0.62 18.23 -17.11
CA GLN A 206 0.62 17.57 -17.52
C GLN A 206 1.57 18.55 -18.23
N ASP A 207 1.08 19.26 -19.25
CA ASP A 207 1.86 20.23 -20.02
C ASP A 207 2.39 21.37 -19.15
N MET A 208 1.61 21.81 -18.16
CA MET A 208 2.03 22.82 -17.19
C MET A 208 3.16 22.31 -16.29
N PHE A 209 3.06 21.08 -15.77
CA PHE A 209 4.10 20.50 -14.94
C PHE A 209 5.38 20.21 -15.70
N GLU A 210 5.27 19.67 -16.91
CA GLU A 210 6.43 19.42 -17.77
C GLU A 210 7.12 20.73 -18.15
N TYR A 211 6.35 21.77 -18.47
CA TYR A 211 6.90 23.08 -18.76
C TYR A 211 7.65 23.69 -17.58
N VAL A 212 7.07 23.63 -16.37
CA VAL A 212 7.74 24.11 -15.15
C VAL A 212 8.98 23.28 -14.82
N ALA A 213 8.93 21.95 -15.01
CA ALA A 213 10.09 21.09 -14.83
C ALA A 213 11.22 21.44 -15.81
N ASN A 214 10.90 21.72 -17.07
CA ASN A 214 11.86 22.14 -18.09
C ASN A 214 12.47 23.51 -17.78
N ILE A 215 11.66 24.47 -17.31
CA ILE A 215 12.13 25.77 -16.82
C ILE A 215 13.13 25.57 -15.67
N ILE A 216 12.78 24.74 -14.69
CA ILE A 216 13.68 24.45 -13.57
C ILE A 216 14.97 23.81 -14.09
N ASN A 217 14.92 22.79 -14.94
CA ASN A 217 16.12 22.14 -15.48
C ASN A 217 17.02 23.09 -16.30
N HIS A 218 16.45 24.05 -17.02
CA HIS A 218 17.22 25.00 -17.83
C HIS A 218 17.82 26.16 -17.02
N HIS A 219 17.06 26.70 -16.07
CA HIS A 219 17.45 27.89 -15.31
C HIS A 219 18.21 27.58 -14.02
N LEU A 220 18.04 26.39 -13.44
CA LEU A 220 18.76 25.97 -12.23
C LEU A 220 20.29 25.93 -12.42
N PRO A 221 20.86 25.44 -13.54
CA PRO A 221 22.30 25.51 -13.80
C PRO A 221 22.84 26.95 -13.83
N VAL A 222 22.08 27.89 -14.41
CA VAL A 222 22.46 29.32 -14.50
C VAL A 222 22.53 29.95 -13.11
N ILE A 223 21.55 29.64 -12.25
CA ILE A 223 21.54 30.12 -10.86
C ILE A 223 22.71 29.50 -10.08
N ARG A 224 22.96 28.19 -10.23
CA ARG A 224 24.07 27.49 -9.55
C ARG A 224 25.46 28.05 -9.89
N GLN A 225 25.64 28.68 -11.04
CA GLN A 225 26.93 29.27 -11.44
C GLN A 225 27.23 30.61 -10.74
N HIS A 226 26.22 31.36 -10.33
CA HIS A 226 26.38 32.74 -9.86
C HIS A 226 25.79 33.02 -8.47
N TYR A 227 24.92 32.14 -7.96
CA TYR A 227 24.21 32.30 -6.69
C TYR A 227 24.48 31.13 -5.74
N GLY A 228 24.19 31.34 -4.46
CA GLY A 228 24.37 30.32 -3.42
C GLY A 228 23.32 29.20 -3.45
N CYS A 229 23.55 28.17 -2.63
CA CYS A 229 22.60 27.06 -2.48
C CYS A 229 21.26 27.51 -1.84
N GLU A 230 21.29 28.47 -0.91
CA GLU A 230 20.06 28.99 -0.27
C GLU A 230 19.21 29.82 -1.24
N ASP A 231 19.87 30.61 -2.08
CA ASP A 231 19.24 31.40 -3.14
C ASP A 231 18.53 30.52 -4.17
N THR A 232 19.12 29.35 -4.44
CA THR A 232 18.57 28.38 -5.39
C THR A 232 17.28 27.73 -4.83
N LEU A 233 17.25 27.41 -3.53
CA LEU A 233 16.04 26.91 -2.86
C LEU A 233 14.91 27.95 -2.86
N PHE A 234 15.25 29.22 -2.63
CA PHE A 234 14.28 30.33 -2.64
C PHE A 234 13.59 30.48 -4.01
N VAL A 235 14.34 30.35 -5.11
CA VAL A 235 13.77 30.42 -6.46
C VAL A 235 12.88 29.21 -6.75
N ILE A 236 13.29 27.99 -6.38
CA ILE A 236 12.44 26.79 -6.53
C ILE A 236 11.14 26.96 -5.75
N GLU A 237 11.18 27.44 -4.51
CA GLU A 237 9.99 27.65 -3.68
C GLU A 237 9.03 28.66 -4.33
N LYS A 238 9.55 29.79 -4.84
CA LYS A 238 8.72 30.78 -5.53
C LYS A 238 8.11 30.27 -6.84
N ILE A 239 8.90 29.58 -7.67
CA ILE A 239 8.40 28.99 -8.92
C ILE A 239 7.33 27.95 -8.61
N HIS A 240 7.57 27.11 -7.60
CA HIS A 240 6.61 26.12 -7.16
C HIS A 240 5.32 26.77 -6.68
N LYS A 241 5.39 27.79 -5.81
CA LYS A 241 4.22 28.55 -5.35
C LYS A 241 3.45 29.18 -6.50
N LYS A 242 4.12 29.69 -7.53
CA LYS A 242 3.43 30.26 -8.69
C LYS A 242 2.76 29.20 -9.56
N CYS A 243 3.45 28.09 -9.82
CA CYS A 243 2.87 26.93 -10.51
C CYS A 243 1.61 26.45 -9.79
N ILE A 244 1.68 26.37 -8.47
CA ILE A 244 0.59 26.06 -7.57
C ILE A 244 -0.62 26.99 -7.79
N GLU A 245 -0.41 28.30 -7.73
CA GLU A 245 -1.49 29.29 -7.89
C GLU A 245 -2.18 29.13 -9.25
N GLN A 246 -1.41 28.92 -10.32
CA GLN A 246 -1.96 28.74 -11.66
C GLN A 246 -2.73 27.42 -11.80
N CYS A 247 -2.21 26.34 -11.23
CA CYS A 247 -2.86 25.03 -11.18
C CYS A 247 -4.17 25.08 -10.39
N SER A 248 -4.22 25.80 -9.27
CA SER A 248 -5.45 25.95 -8.47
C SER A 248 -6.56 26.56 -9.29
N MET A 249 -6.28 27.63 -10.05
CA MET A 249 -7.30 28.25 -10.91
C MET A 249 -7.80 27.31 -12.00
N ILE A 250 -6.93 26.47 -12.57
CA ILE A 250 -7.33 25.47 -13.58
C ILE A 250 -8.27 24.43 -12.94
N ILE A 251 -7.92 23.96 -11.74
CA ILE A 251 -8.74 23.04 -10.96
C ILE A 251 -10.08 23.69 -10.59
N ASP A 252 -10.10 24.97 -10.21
CA ASP A 252 -11.34 25.69 -9.89
C ASP A 252 -12.24 25.82 -11.14
N SER A 253 -11.69 26.13 -12.32
CA SER A 253 -12.44 26.09 -13.58
C SER A 253 -12.98 24.70 -13.90
N PHE A 254 -12.18 23.64 -13.69
CA PHE A 254 -12.63 22.26 -13.82
C PHE A 254 -13.82 21.96 -12.88
N TRP A 255 -13.78 22.43 -11.63
CA TRP A 255 -14.88 22.24 -10.68
C TRP A 255 -16.16 22.98 -11.08
N GLU A 256 -16.03 24.21 -11.58
CA GLU A 256 -17.16 25.02 -12.05
C GLU A 256 -17.86 24.37 -13.25
N GLU A 257 -17.08 23.86 -14.23
CA GLU A 257 -17.63 23.23 -15.43
C GLU A 257 -18.32 21.89 -15.15
N ARG A 258 -17.81 21.10 -14.19
CA ARG A 258 -18.28 19.72 -13.96
C ARG A 258 -19.39 19.58 -12.91
N GLN A 259 -19.76 20.64 -12.17
CA GLN A 259 -20.86 20.69 -11.19
C GLN A 259 -21.02 19.41 -10.33
N LEU A 260 -19.97 19.03 -9.60
CA LEU A 260 -19.89 17.77 -8.84
C LEU A 260 -20.75 17.69 -7.55
N SER A 261 -21.78 18.55 -7.42
CA SER A 261 -22.76 18.50 -6.32
C SER A 261 -23.69 17.27 -6.37
N LEU A 262 -23.67 16.49 -7.46
CA LEU A 262 -24.58 15.37 -7.69
C LEU A 262 -24.33 14.14 -6.79
N ILE A 263 -23.11 13.93 -6.29
CA ILE A 263 -22.76 12.73 -5.49
C ILE A 263 -23.42 12.75 -4.11
N GLN A 264 -23.76 13.94 -3.58
CA GLN A 264 -24.38 14.06 -2.26
C GLN A 264 -25.86 13.69 -2.21
N MET A 265 -26.53 13.56 -3.36
CA MET A 265 -27.99 13.41 -3.41
C MET A 265 -28.48 11.99 -3.70
N TYR A 266 -27.57 11.01 -3.87
CA TYR A 266 -27.96 9.64 -4.21
C TYR A 266 -28.32 8.80 -2.98
N SER A 267 -29.52 8.22 -2.97
CA SER A 267 -29.98 7.27 -1.96
C SER A 267 -29.86 5.83 -2.47
N PHE A 268 -29.19 4.98 -1.70
CA PHE A 268 -28.99 3.55 -2.01
C PHE A 268 -30.22 2.71 -1.60
N ASP A 269 -31.37 2.96 -2.22
CA ASP A 269 -32.66 2.34 -1.84
C ASP A 269 -32.64 0.80 -1.99
N PHE A 270 -31.97 0.26 -3.01
CA PHE A 270 -31.89 -1.19 -3.17
C PHE A 270 -31.04 -1.83 -2.07
N LEU A 271 -29.90 -1.24 -1.71
CA LEU A 271 -29.11 -1.75 -0.59
C LEU A 271 -29.93 -1.71 0.71
N ILE A 272 -30.62 -0.60 1.00
CA ILE A 272 -31.46 -0.47 2.19
C ILE A 272 -32.55 -1.56 2.23
N ARG A 273 -33.24 -1.80 1.10
CA ARG A 273 -34.24 -2.86 0.99
C ARG A 273 -33.65 -4.27 1.09
N SER A 274 -32.44 -4.48 0.56
CA SER A 274 -31.75 -5.76 0.64
C SER A 274 -31.38 -6.15 2.08
N PHE A 275 -31.26 -5.18 2.99
CA PHE A 275 -31.00 -5.44 4.41
C PHE A 275 -32.26 -5.33 5.30
N SER A 276 -33.41 -4.91 4.77
CA SER A 276 -34.68 -4.89 5.49
C SER A 276 -35.44 -6.22 5.37
N SER A 277 -36.23 -6.59 6.38
CA SER A 277 -36.86 -7.91 6.53
C SER A 277 -38.02 -8.19 5.55
N THR A 278 -38.36 -7.26 4.64
CA THR A 278 -39.54 -7.32 3.76
C THR A 278 -39.24 -7.86 2.36
N LEU A 279 -38.27 -8.77 2.22
CA LEU A 279 -37.72 -9.18 0.92
C LEU A 279 -38.57 -10.15 0.08
N PHE A 280 -39.73 -10.63 0.55
CA PHE A 280 -40.51 -11.65 -0.17
C PHE A 280 -42.03 -11.50 -0.08
N GLN A 281 -42.55 -10.27 -0.04
CA GLN A 281 -43.91 -10.06 -0.55
C GLN A 281 -43.79 -9.69 -2.02
N GLU A 282 -44.15 -10.63 -2.89
CA GLU A 282 -44.53 -10.32 -4.26
C GLU A 282 -45.74 -9.37 -4.21
N SER A 283 -45.50 -8.07 -4.13
CA SER A 283 -46.52 -7.10 -4.51
C SER A 283 -46.43 -6.91 -6.02
N ASN A 284 -47.45 -7.38 -6.72
CA ASN A 284 -47.87 -6.94 -8.04
C ASN A 284 -48.09 -5.41 -8.05
N SER A 285 -47.00 -4.65 -8.00
CA SER A 285 -46.97 -3.21 -8.19
C SER A 285 -45.85 -2.87 -9.17
N SER A 286 -46.01 -3.36 -10.39
CA SER A 286 -45.61 -2.63 -11.58
C SER A 286 -46.41 -1.31 -11.61
N SER A 287 -45.96 -0.28 -10.88
CA SER A 287 -46.22 1.15 -11.14
C SER A 287 -45.91 2.03 -9.91
N LEU A 288 -45.24 3.17 -10.17
CA LEU A 288 -45.19 4.40 -9.36
C LEU A 288 -43.97 4.73 -8.46
N VAL A 289 -42.74 4.23 -8.69
CA VAL A 289 -41.51 4.89 -8.17
C VAL A 289 -40.37 4.92 -9.19
N SER A 290 -40.69 5.18 -10.46
CA SER A 290 -39.72 5.18 -11.56
C SER A 290 -39.58 6.54 -12.25
N GLN A 291 -39.74 7.68 -11.55
CA GLN A 291 -39.69 8.99 -12.21
C GLN A 291 -38.93 10.16 -11.54
N GLU A 292 -38.28 10.05 -10.38
CA GLU A 292 -37.53 11.21 -9.83
C GLU A 292 -36.11 10.96 -9.27
N ASN A 293 -35.51 9.79 -9.50
CA ASN A 293 -34.05 9.69 -9.37
C ASN A 293 -33.44 9.98 -10.73
N LYS A 294 -33.03 11.24 -10.97
CA LYS A 294 -32.16 11.60 -12.11
C LYS A 294 -31.09 10.53 -12.22
N ALA A 295 -31.11 9.77 -13.31
CA ALA A 295 -30.14 8.73 -13.58
C ALA A 295 -28.76 9.39 -13.58
N ILE A 296 -28.05 9.27 -12.46
CA ILE A 296 -26.65 9.64 -12.39
C ILE A 296 -25.97 8.72 -13.39
N ASP A 297 -25.47 9.29 -14.48
CA ASP A 297 -24.78 8.53 -15.50
C ASP A 297 -23.44 8.09 -14.93
N ILE A 298 -23.39 6.84 -14.47
CA ILE A 298 -22.24 6.19 -13.84
C ILE A 298 -21.01 6.31 -14.74
N LYS A 299 -21.21 6.30 -16.06
CA LYS A 299 -20.14 6.47 -17.04
C LYS A 299 -19.47 7.83 -16.92
N ASN A 300 -20.23 8.89 -16.64
CA ASN A 300 -19.67 10.22 -16.42
C ASN A 300 -18.88 10.28 -15.11
N ILE A 301 -19.32 9.62 -14.05
CA ILE A 301 -18.54 9.52 -12.80
C ILE A 301 -17.24 8.75 -13.07
N ASP A 302 -17.31 7.63 -13.76
CA ASP A 302 -16.13 6.81 -14.08
C ASP A 302 -15.09 7.60 -14.90
N LEU A 303 -15.53 8.36 -15.91
CA LEU A 303 -14.68 9.26 -16.69
C LEU A 303 -14.08 10.39 -15.83
N LEU A 304 -14.87 11.00 -14.94
CA LEU A 304 -14.39 12.06 -14.05
C LEU A 304 -13.37 11.54 -13.03
N VAL A 305 -13.60 10.36 -12.47
CA VAL A 305 -12.64 9.72 -11.56
C VAL A 305 -11.36 9.39 -12.31
N GLU A 306 -11.44 8.91 -13.55
CA GLU A 306 -10.26 8.66 -14.39
C GLU A 306 -9.47 9.96 -14.60
N GLU A 307 -10.13 11.05 -15.03
CA GLU A 307 -9.50 12.36 -15.26
C GLU A 307 -8.83 12.89 -13.97
N VAL A 308 -9.51 12.81 -12.83
CA VAL A 308 -8.97 13.21 -11.52
C VAL A 308 -7.78 12.32 -11.11
N SER A 309 -7.84 11.01 -11.39
CA SER A 309 -6.73 10.09 -11.09
C SER A 309 -5.48 10.43 -11.89
N CYS A 310 -5.63 10.83 -13.16
CA CYS A 310 -4.54 11.31 -14.02
C CYS A 310 -3.95 12.62 -13.48
N ILE A 311 -4.78 13.59 -13.10
CA ILE A 311 -4.33 14.85 -12.48
C ILE A 311 -3.50 14.58 -11.21
N LEU A 312 -3.97 13.66 -10.35
CA LEU A 312 -3.24 13.24 -9.14
C LEU A 312 -1.91 12.57 -9.47
N ASN A 313 -1.88 11.69 -10.47
CA ASN A 313 -0.65 11.06 -10.95
C ASN A 313 0.37 12.10 -11.41
N HIS A 314 -0.03 13.03 -12.29
CA HIS A 314 0.84 14.09 -12.79
C HIS A 314 1.39 14.97 -11.67
N TRP A 315 0.56 15.31 -10.68
CA TRP A 315 1.00 16.01 -9.48
C TRP A 315 2.01 15.21 -8.67
N SER A 316 1.78 13.92 -8.45
CA SER A 316 2.71 13.06 -7.69
C SER A 316 4.10 13.00 -8.34
N LEU A 317 4.16 12.91 -9.67
CA LEU A 317 5.39 12.91 -10.44
C LEU A 317 6.13 14.25 -10.33
N TYR A 318 5.41 15.36 -10.47
CA TYR A 318 5.96 16.71 -10.34
C TYR A 318 6.45 16.99 -8.90
N HIS A 319 5.64 16.66 -7.89
CA HIS A 319 6.01 16.83 -6.49
C HIS A 319 7.26 16.02 -6.15
N ARG A 320 7.40 14.81 -6.70
CA ARG A 320 8.61 13.99 -6.58
C ARG A 320 9.82 14.66 -7.23
N PHE A 321 9.68 15.18 -8.45
CA PHE A 321 10.74 15.91 -9.14
C PHE A 321 11.24 17.13 -8.33
N ILE A 322 10.33 17.94 -7.79
CA ILE A 322 10.68 19.08 -6.94
C ILE A 322 11.35 18.63 -5.63
N SER A 323 10.81 17.59 -4.99
CA SER A 323 11.37 17.04 -3.75
C SER A 323 12.81 16.57 -3.92
N VAL A 324 13.12 15.86 -5.02
CA VAL A 324 14.48 15.42 -5.36
C VAL A 324 15.41 16.62 -5.55
N ASN A 325 15.00 17.63 -6.31
CA ASN A 325 15.79 18.85 -6.54
C ASN A 325 16.05 19.64 -5.25
N CYS A 326 15.10 19.67 -4.33
CA CYS A 326 15.28 20.27 -3.00
C CYS A 326 16.24 19.44 -2.12
N MET A 327 16.16 18.11 -2.18
CA MET A 327 17.03 17.21 -1.41
C MET A 327 18.49 17.23 -1.90
N GLU A 328 18.72 17.29 -3.21
CA GLU A 328 20.07 17.43 -3.78
C GLU A 328 20.79 18.68 -3.26
N GLN A 329 20.07 19.78 -3.12
CA GLN A 329 20.64 21.03 -2.60
C GLN A 329 20.96 20.96 -1.10
N LYS A 330 20.26 20.10 -0.35
CA LYS A 330 20.59 19.82 1.05
C LYS A 330 21.79 18.89 1.19
N LYS A 331 21.99 17.89 0.32
CA LYS A 331 23.18 17.02 0.37
C LYS A 331 24.50 17.77 0.25
N ASN A 332 24.51 18.91 -0.44
CA ASN A 332 25.67 19.80 -0.50
C ASN A 332 25.98 20.53 0.82
N LYS A 333 25.02 20.57 1.78
CA LYS A 333 25.22 21.05 3.16
C LYS A 333 25.55 19.95 4.17
N VAL A 334 25.08 18.71 3.96
CA VAL A 334 25.15 17.58 4.94
C VAL A 334 26.58 17.02 5.16
N LYS A 335 27.64 17.70 4.71
CA LYS A 335 29.00 17.43 5.25
C LYS A 335 29.25 18.09 6.60
N ASP A 336 28.45 19.09 6.98
CA ASP A 336 28.54 19.74 8.29
C ASP A 336 27.14 19.84 8.92
N ILE A 337 27.01 19.26 10.10
CA ILE A 337 25.88 19.34 11.06
C ILE A 337 24.77 18.30 10.84
N GLY A 338 24.55 17.54 11.92
CA GLY A 338 23.71 16.35 12.00
C GLY A 338 22.20 16.57 11.97
N ASN A 339 21.52 15.43 11.92
CA ASN A 339 20.09 15.18 11.87
C ASN A 339 19.22 16.21 12.62
N ASP A 340 18.46 17.01 11.86
CA ASP A 340 17.14 17.46 12.27
C ASP A 340 16.08 16.78 11.40
N PRO A 341 15.11 16.06 12.00
CA PRO A 341 14.04 15.39 11.29
C PRO A 341 12.91 16.39 10.98
N ASP A 342 12.39 16.32 9.76
CA ASP A 342 11.10 16.87 9.33
C ASP A 342 10.94 18.38 8.99
N ASN A 343 11.04 18.63 7.68
CA ASN A 343 9.88 19.02 6.85
C ASN A 343 9.25 20.43 6.92
N MET A 344 9.96 21.52 7.27
CA MET A 344 9.36 22.85 7.05
C MET A 344 9.18 23.19 5.56
N ILE A 345 10.15 22.84 4.70
CA ILE A 345 10.07 23.07 3.24
C ILE A 345 9.09 22.08 2.58
N LEU A 346 9.04 20.82 3.03
CA LEU A 346 8.08 19.83 2.52
C LEU A 346 6.63 20.14 2.96
N ALA A 347 6.43 20.82 4.09
CA ALA A 347 5.13 21.34 4.50
C ALA A 347 4.68 22.54 3.66
N THR A 348 5.58 23.45 3.25
CA THR A 348 5.25 24.54 2.30
C THR A 348 4.99 24.05 0.87
N LEU A 349 5.47 22.86 0.50
CA LEU A 349 5.19 22.20 -0.79
C LEU A 349 3.83 21.49 -0.82
N LYS A 350 3.07 21.46 0.29
CA LYS A 350 1.73 20.86 0.32
C LYS A 350 0.69 21.83 -0.24
N MET A 351 -0.10 21.29 -1.16
CA MET A 351 -1.15 22.01 -1.85
C MET A 351 -2.53 21.78 -1.24
N PRO A 352 -3.20 22.82 -0.69
CA PRO A 352 -4.56 22.69 -0.15
C PRO A 352 -5.57 22.19 -1.20
N CYS A 353 -5.49 22.69 -2.44
CA CYS A 353 -6.39 22.27 -3.51
C CYS A 353 -6.23 20.78 -3.88
N TYR A 354 -5.00 20.24 -3.83
CA TYR A 354 -4.76 18.81 -4.05
C TYR A 354 -5.22 17.95 -2.88
N THR A 355 -5.13 18.43 -1.64
CA THR A 355 -5.73 17.71 -0.50
C THR A 355 -7.26 17.64 -0.60
N ARG A 356 -7.90 18.72 -1.06
CA ARG A 356 -9.32 18.74 -1.38
C ARG A 356 -9.66 17.79 -2.53
N LEU A 357 -8.85 17.77 -3.59
CA LEU A 357 -9.02 16.87 -4.73
C LEU A 357 -8.89 15.39 -4.31
N CYS A 358 -7.93 15.05 -3.45
CA CYS A 358 -7.79 13.71 -2.87
C CYS A 358 -9.03 13.29 -2.08
N PHE A 359 -9.56 14.18 -1.22
CA PHE A 359 -10.76 13.89 -0.44
C PHE A 359 -12.00 13.67 -1.33
N ILE A 360 -12.16 14.48 -2.38
CA ILE A 360 -13.30 14.32 -3.31
C ILE A 360 -13.13 13.04 -4.14
N TYR A 361 -11.92 12.78 -4.64
CA TYR A 361 -11.61 11.53 -5.34
C TYR A 361 -11.94 10.31 -4.48
N GLU A 362 -11.53 10.29 -3.21
CA GLU A 362 -11.85 9.21 -2.28
C GLU A 362 -13.36 8.98 -2.20
N ARG A 363 -14.14 10.06 -2.00
CA ARG A 363 -15.61 9.95 -1.93
C ARG A 363 -16.24 9.48 -3.24
N MET A 364 -15.74 9.97 -4.38
CA MET A 364 -16.21 9.57 -5.71
C MET A 364 -15.93 8.10 -5.97
N GLU A 365 -14.75 7.62 -5.61
CA GLU A 365 -14.31 6.26 -5.85
C GLU A 365 -15.07 5.26 -4.98
N LEU A 366 -15.28 5.58 -3.70
CA LEU A 366 -16.10 4.78 -2.79
C LEU A 366 -17.57 4.78 -3.21
N PHE A 367 -18.10 5.92 -3.68
CA PHE A 367 -19.44 6.00 -4.23
C PHE A 367 -19.58 5.13 -5.49
N PHE A 368 -18.64 5.25 -6.42
CA PHE A 368 -18.61 4.47 -7.66
C PHE A 368 -18.58 2.97 -7.38
N MET A 369 -17.74 2.52 -6.43
CA MET A 369 -17.69 1.12 -6.01
C MET A 369 -19.03 0.66 -5.46
N ARG A 370 -19.58 1.39 -4.48
CA ARG A 370 -20.82 1.01 -3.82
C ARG A 370 -22.00 0.95 -4.78
N HIS A 371 -22.11 1.94 -5.67
CA HIS A 371 -23.18 1.99 -6.66
C HIS A 371 -23.02 0.91 -7.72
N SER A 372 -21.79 0.57 -8.09
CA SER A 372 -21.50 -0.55 -8.99
C SER A 372 -21.94 -1.90 -8.40
N VAL A 373 -21.68 -2.12 -7.10
CA VAL A 373 -22.16 -3.31 -6.39
C VAL A 373 -23.69 -3.37 -6.39
N GLU A 374 -24.36 -2.26 -6.05
CA GLU A 374 -25.82 -2.17 -6.06
C GLU A 374 -26.40 -2.48 -7.45
N LYS A 375 -25.82 -1.92 -8.51
CA LYS A 375 -26.27 -2.12 -9.89
C LYS A 375 -26.03 -3.53 -10.39
N ALA A 376 -24.88 -4.13 -10.08
CA ALA A 376 -24.58 -5.51 -10.43
C ALA A 376 -25.60 -6.48 -9.81
N PHE A 377 -26.04 -6.24 -8.57
CA PHE A 377 -27.10 -7.06 -7.97
C PHE A 377 -28.51 -6.77 -8.52
N GLN A 378 -28.79 -5.55 -9.00
CA GLN A 378 -30.07 -5.22 -9.66
C GLN A 378 -30.20 -5.87 -11.05
N LEU A 379 -29.08 -6.02 -11.75
CA LEU A 379 -28.98 -6.57 -13.12
C LEU A 379 -28.45 -8.02 -13.11
N ASP A 380 -28.52 -8.70 -11.97
CA ASP A 380 -28.04 -10.06 -11.78
C ASP A 380 -28.79 -11.04 -12.71
N GLU A 381 -28.05 -11.68 -13.60
CA GLU A 381 -28.53 -12.74 -14.47
C GLU A 381 -27.83 -14.04 -14.08
N GLN A 382 -28.63 -15.07 -13.78
CA GLN A 382 -28.14 -16.41 -13.44
C GLN A 382 -27.86 -17.20 -14.72
N ASP A 383 -26.58 -17.45 -15.01
CA ASP A 383 -26.19 -18.36 -16.08
C ASP A 383 -26.21 -19.80 -15.57
N THR A 384 -27.31 -20.49 -15.88
CA THR A 384 -27.49 -21.91 -15.57
C THR A 384 -26.85 -22.84 -16.61
N MET A 385 -26.35 -22.29 -17.72
CA MET A 385 -25.75 -23.04 -18.83
C MET A 385 -24.22 -23.10 -18.71
N SER A 386 -23.61 -22.15 -17.99
CA SER A 386 -22.19 -22.20 -17.64
C SER A 386 -21.89 -23.42 -16.74
N LYS A 387 -20.67 -23.96 -16.87
CA LYS A 387 -20.18 -25.09 -16.09
C LYS A 387 -18.87 -24.69 -15.41
N PRO A 388 -18.89 -24.35 -14.11
CA PRO A 388 -20.03 -24.38 -13.19
C PRO A 388 -21.01 -23.20 -13.38
N PRO A 389 -22.30 -23.36 -13.04
CA PRO A 389 -23.29 -22.27 -13.03
C PRO A 389 -22.84 -21.10 -12.17
N SER A 390 -22.95 -19.89 -12.72
CA SER A 390 -22.47 -18.64 -12.11
C SER A 390 -23.43 -17.49 -12.38
N SER A 391 -23.29 -16.40 -11.64
CA SER A 391 -24.04 -15.16 -11.89
C SER A 391 -23.15 -14.08 -12.51
N SER A 392 -23.73 -13.26 -13.37
CA SER A 392 -23.05 -12.12 -14.01
C SER A 392 -22.46 -11.10 -13.02
N PHE A 393 -23.12 -10.89 -11.88
CA PHE A 393 -22.70 -9.87 -10.90
C PHE A 393 -21.29 -10.11 -10.35
N VAL A 394 -20.80 -11.35 -10.32
CA VAL A 394 -19.46 -11.67 -9.82
C VAL A 394 -18.40 -11.08 -10.73
N ASP A 395 -18.51 -11.35 -12.04
CA ASP A 395 -17.54 -10.87 -13.02
C ASP A 395 -17.54 -9.33 -13.10
N ASP A 396 -18.72 -8.71 -13.05
CA ASP A 396 -18.88 -7.25 -13.08
C ASP A 396 -18.24 -6.57 -11.87
N ILE A 397 -18.53 -7.04 -10.66
CA ILE A 397 -17.97 -6.45 -9.42
C ILE A 397 -16.47 -6.68 -9.34
N MET A 398 -15.97 -7.86 -9.72
CA MET A 398 -14.54 -8.17 -9.67
C MET A 398 -13.75 -7.39 -10.73
N TYR A 399 -14.34 -7.18 -11.92
CA TYR A 399 -13.76 -6.29 -12.93
C TYR A 399 -13.61 -4.86 -12.40
N ILE A 400 -14.64 -4.34 -11.74
CA ILE A 400 -14.64 -2.99 -11.17
C ILE A 400 -13.65 -2.89 -10.00
N LEU A 401 -13.57 -3.90 -9.13
CA LEU A 401 -12.57 -3.97 -8.07
C LEU A 401 -11.15 -3.91 -8.64
N ARG A 402 -10.86 -4.70 -9.68
CA ARG A 402 -9.56 -4.68 -10.36
C ARG A 402 -9.25 -3.30 -10.93
N LYS A 403 -10.24 -2.66 -11.57
CA LYS A 403 -10.11 -1.31 -12.14
C LYS A 403 -9.75 -0.29 -11.06
N ILE A 404 -10.46 -0.31 -9.93
CA ILE A 404 -10.21 0.61 -8.81
C ILE A 404 -8.82 0.40 -8.23
N VAL A 405 -8.39 -0.85 -7.99
CA VAL A 405 -7.04 -1.14 -7.48
C VAL A 405 -5.97 -0.55 -8.41
N GLN A 406 -6.08 -0.78 -9.72
CA GLN A 406 -5.14 -0.23 -10.71
C GLN A 406 -5.18 1.30 -10.77
N ARG A 407 -6.38 1.89 -10.75
CA ARG A 407 -6.58 3.34 -10.84
C ARG A 407 -6.02 4.07 -9.63
N VAL A 408 -6.27 3.56 -8.42
CA VAL A 408 -5.74 4.17 -7.20
C VAL A 408 -4.22 4.03 -7.14
N LEU A 409 -3.66 2.91 -7.59
CA LEU A 409 -2.20 2.76 -7.78
C LEU A 409 -1.63 3.76 -8.79
N ASN A 410 -2.41 4.14 -9.81
CA ASN A 410 -2.00 5.17 -10.77
C ASN A 410 -1.91 6.56 -10.16
N THR A 411 -2.63 6.87 -9.08
CA THR A 411 -2.59 8.22 -8.45
C THR A 411 -1.24 8.58 -7.83
N GLY A 412 -0.39 7.59 -7.49
CA GLY A 412 0.94 7.82 -6.91
C GLY A 412 0.95 8.37 -5.48
N ASN A 413 -0.20 8.39 -4.77
CA ASN A 413 -0.31 8.89 -3.40
C ASN A 413 -0.59 7.76 -2.39
N LEU A 414 0.32 7.57 -1.43
CA LEU A 414 0.26 6.50 -0.42
C LEU A 414 -0.94 6.60 0.52
N VAL A 415 -1.24 7.81 1.01
CA VAL A 415 -2.33 8.02 1.97
C VAL A 415 -3.67 7.78 1.30
N LEU A 416 -3.81 8.28 0.07
CA LEU A 416 -5.03 8.08 -0.72
C LEU A 416 -5.25 6.59 -1.05
N LEU A 417 -4.18 5.88 -1.41
CA LEU A 417 -4.23 4.43 -1.65
C LEU A 417 -4.75 3.67 -0.44
N GLN A 418 -4.22 3.95 0.75
CA GLN A 418 -4.66 3.30 1.97
C GLN A 418 -6.12 3.59 2.29
N ASN A 419 -6.55 4.85 2.22
CA ASN A 419 -7.92 5.24 2.54
C ASN A 419 -8.93 4.60 1.59
N VAL A 420 -8.70 4.70 0.28
CA VAL A 420 -9.61 4.16 -0.73
C VAL A 420 -9.70 2.65 -0.63
N LEU A 421 -8.57 1.93 -0.57
CA LEU A 421 -8.61 0.47 -0.49
C LEU A 421 -9.24 -0.04 0.81
N THR A 422 -9.04 0.65 1.93
CA THR A 422 -9.72 0.35 3.20
C THR A 422 -11.24 0.55 3.08
N GLY A 423 -11.68 1.63 2.43
CA GLY A 423 -13.09 1.88 2.18
C GLY A 423 -13.72 0.88 1.20
N VAL A 424 -13.03 0.53 0.11
CA VAL A 424 -13.46 -0.48 -0.87
C VAL A 424 -13.58 -1.85 -0.20
N LYS A 425 -12.60 -2.23 0.62
CA LYS A 425 -12.66 -3.45 1.42
C LYS A 425 -13.92 -3.47 2.29
N ARG A 426 -14.18 -2.39 3.04
CA ARG A 426 -15.39 -2.29 3.88
C ARG A 426 -16.68 -2.40 3.06
N ILE A 427 -16.75 -1.80 1.88
CA ILE A 427 -17.90 -1.92 0.98
C ILE A 427 -18.07 -3.39 0.52
N MET A 428 -16.99 -4.08 0.19
CA MET A 428 -17.03 -5.51 -0.17
C MET A 428 -17.45 -6.42 1.01
N GLU A 429 -17.05 -6.10 2.24
CA GLU A 429 -17.49 -6.84 3.44
C GLU A 429 -18.97 -6.58 3.74
N MET A 430 -19.40 -5.32 3.72
CA MET A 430 -20.74 -4.95 4.14
C MET A 430 -21.78 -5.21 3.06
N ASP A 431 -21.58 -4.69 1.84
CA ASP A 431 -22.59 -4.71 0.79
C ASP A 431 -22.49 -6.01 -0.04
N TYR A 432 -21.30 -6.38 -0.55
CA TYR A 432 -21.16 -7.59 -1.37
C TYR A 432 -21.33 -8.88 -0.55
N THR A 433 -20.49 -9.07 0.47
CA THR A 433 -20.49 -10.27 1.31
C THR A 433 -21.77 -10.34 2.15
N GLY A 434 -22.23 -9.20 2.69
CA GLY A 434 -23.47 -9.13 3.47
C GLY A 434 -24.73 -9.50 2.67
N ILE A 435 -24.86 -9.09 1.41
CA ILE A 435 -26.00 -9.49 0.56
C ILE A 435 -25.97 -11.00 0.29
N ILE A 436 -24.81 -11.56 -0.03
CA ILE A 436 -24.68 -13.01 -0.28
C ILE A 436 -24.98 -13.80 0.99
N GLN A 437 -24.42 -13.40 2.13
CA GLN A 437 -24.69 -14.00 3.43
C GLN A 437 -26.19 -14.02 3.72
N ARG A 438 -26.89 -12.90 3.49
CA ARG A 438 -28.33 -12.82 3.71
C ARG A 438 -29.13 -13.71 2.76
N ARG A 439 -28.75 -13.79 1.48
CA ARG A 439 -29.37 -14.72 0.52
C ARG A 439 -29.18 -16.18 0.98
N ILE A 440 -28.02 -16.52 1.52
CA ILE A 440 -27.72 -17.84 2.10
C ILE A 440 -28.56 -18.12 3.35
N THR A 441 -28.65 -17.19 4.30
CA THR A 441 -29.41 -17.39 5.54
C THR A 441 -30.90 -17.55 5.28
N VAL A 442 -31.47 -16.75 4.37
CA VAL A 442 -32.88 -16.90 3.95
C VAL A 442 -33.13 -18.29 3.37
N PHE A 443 -32.21 -18.80 2.55
CA PHE A 443 -32.35 -20.14 2.00
C PHE A 443 -32.23 -21.22 3.08
N GLN A 444 -31.32 -21.06 4.04
CA GLN A 444 -31.20 -21.95 5.19
C GLN A 444 -32.47 -21.98 6.05
N GLU A 445 -33.12 -20.83 6.28
CA GLU A 445 -34.40 -20.74 6.98
C GLU A 445 -35.52 -21.45 6.21
N LYS A 446 -35.61 -21.25 4.89
CA LYS A 446 -36.55 -21.97 4.01
C LYS A 446 -36.33 -23.49 4.06
N LEU A 447 -35.07 -23.94 4.09
CA LEU A 447 -34.72 -25.36 4.16
C LEU A 447 -35.07 -26.01 5.50
N ASN A 448 -34.93 -25.29 6.62
CA ASN A 448 -35.24 -25.79 7.96
C ASN A 448 -36.76 -25.87 8.22
N ASN A 449 -37.57 -25.14 7.46
CA ASN A 449 -39.02 -25.22 7.54
C ASN A 449 -39.52 -26.58 6.97
N GLN A 450 -40.14 -27.37 7.86
CA GLN A 450 -40.44 -28.81 7.72
C GLN A 450 -41.33 -29.24 6.53
N THR A 451 -41.79 -28.31 5.69
CA THR A 451 -42.62 -28.58 4.51
C THR A 451 -41.80 -29.05 3.29
N PHE A 452 -40.52 -28.67 3.19
CA PHE A 452 -39.65 -29.09 2.08
C PHE A 452 -39.26 -30.58 2.13
N LEU A 453 -39.04 -31.10 3.34
CA LEU A 453 -38.67 -32.51 3.58
C LEU A 453 -39.83 -33.49 3.35
N LYS A 454 -41.10 -33.04 3.48
CA LYS A 454 -42.29 -33.90 3.39
C LYS A 454 -42.88 -34.02 1.98
N ASN A 455 -42.64 -33.06 1.09
CA ASN A 455 -43.29 -33.01 -0.24
C ASN A 455 -42.48 -33.60 -1.41
N GLN A 456 -41.24 -34.05 -1.19
CA GLN A 456 -40.49 -34.74 -2.25
C GLN A 456 -40.86 -36.22 -2.32
N ASN A 457 -41.91 -36.53 -3.08
CA ASN A 457 -42.14 -37.87 -3.60
C ASN A 457 -40.89 -38.32 -4.37
N TYR A 458 -40.22 -39.35 -3.85
CA TYR A 458 -38.90 -39.88 -4.24
C TYR A 458 -38.70 -40.27 -5.72
N LYS A 459 -39.71 -40.13 -6.57
CA LYS A 459 -39.67 -40.53 -7.98
C LYS A 459 -39.50 -39.36 -8.97
N ASN A 460 -39.84 -38.13 -8.60
CA ASN A 460 -39.69 -36.94 -9.45
C ASN A 460 -39.04 -35.80 -8.67
N LEU A 461 -37.70 -35.76 -8.69
CA LEU A 461 -36.89 -34.65 -8.18
C LEU A 461 -37.04 -33.44 -9.12
N LYS A 462 -38.12 -32.67 -9.01
CA LYS A 462 -38.07 -31.29 -9.48
C LYS A 462 -37.17 -30.54 -8.49
N ILE A 463 -35.94 -30.26 -8.90
CA ILE A 463 -35.07 -29.32 -8.20
C ILE A 463 -35.77 -27.96 -8.30
N ASP A 464 -36.21 -27.41 -7.18
CA ASP A 464 -36.84 -26.09 -7.18
C ASP A 464 -35.81 -25.04 -7.61
N ASN A 465 -36.24 -24.02 -8.36
CA ASN A 465 -35.36 -22.94 -8.85
C ASN A 465 -34.55 -22.27 -7.72
N ASP A 466 -35.12 -22.22 -6.51
CA ASP A 466 -34.46 -21.74 -5.29
C ASP A 466 -33.21 -22.57 -4.93
N PHE A 467 -33.24 -23.89 -5.14
CA PHE A 467 -32.10 -24.78 -4.84
C PHE A 467 -30.97 -24.62 -5.85
N ILE A 468 -31.30 -24.41 -7.13
CA ILE A 468 -30.31 -24.08 -8.17
C ILE A 468 -29.67 -22.72 -7.87
N SER A 469 -30.48 -21.73 -7.51
CA SER A 469 -29.99 -20.40 -7.09
C SER A 469 -29.02 -20.50 -5.90
N PHE A 470 -29.30 -21.37 -4.93
CA PHE A 470 -28.40 -21.59 -3.80
C PHE A 470 -27.05 -22.20 -4.23
N ILE A 471 -27.06 -23.18 -5.13
CA ILE A 471 -25.82 -23.76 -5.67
C ILE A 471 -25.00 -22.71 -6.42
N ILE A 472 -25.66 -21.87 -7.24
CA ILE A 472 -25.01 -20.77 -7.96
C ILE A 472 -24.32 -19.81 -6.96
N LEU A 473 -24.97 -19.47 -5.84
CA LEU A 473 -24.36 -18.63 -4.80
C LEU A 473 -23.09 -19.26 -4.20
N LEU A 474 -23.07 -20.57 -3.96
CA LEU A 474 -21.88 -21.27 -3.45
C LEU A 474 -20.74 -21.27 -4.47
N ASN A 475 -21.04 -21.46 -5.76
CA ASN A 475 -20.03 -21.36 -6.81
C ASN A 475 -19.51 -19.93 -6.94
N ASN A 476 -20.40 -18.94 -6.88
CA ASN A 476 -20.04 -17.53 -6.95
C ASN A 476 -19.08 -17.14 -5.82
N LEU A 477 -19.26 -17.67 -4.60
CA LEU A 477 -18.34 -17.45 -3.48
C LEU A 477 -16.93 -18.02 -3.77
N ASP A 478 -16.84 -19.23 -4.31
CA ASP A 478 -15.56 -19.87 -4.66
C ASP A 478 -14.85 -19.16 -5.83
N ILE A 479 -15.58 -18.84 -6.90
CA ILE A 479 -15.07 -18.06 -8.04
C ILE A 479 -14.55 -16.69 -7.58
N SER A 480 -15.26 -16.04 -6.66
CA SER A 480 -14.88 -14.74 -6.10
C SER A 480 -13.59 -14.79 -5.29
N GLN A 481 -13.35 -15.87 -4.55
CA GLN A 481 -12.08 -16.08 -3.84
C GLN A 481 -10.90 -16.12 -4.81
N ASN A 482 -11.04 -16.88 -5.90
CA ASN A 482 -10.01 -16.99 -6.94
C ASN A 482 -9.75 -15.65 -7.64
N TYR A 483 -10.80 -14.87 -7.93
CA TYR A 483 -10.63 -13.54 -8.50
C TYR A 483 -9.95 -12.55 -7.55
N ILE A 484 -10.30 -12.53 -6.27
CA ILE A 484 -9.64 -11.67 -5.28
C ILE A 484 -8.15 -12.00 -5.19
N GLU A 485 -7.80 -13.30 -5.13
CA GLU A 485 -6.40 -13.74 -5.08
C GLU A 485 -5.62 -13.30 -6.33
N ARG A 486 -6.24 -13.45 -7.49
CA ARG A 486 -5.66 -12.99 -8.76
C ARG A 486 -5.46 -11.47 -8.78
N ILE A 487 -6.47 -10.68 -8.39
CA ILE A 487 -6.39 -9.20 -8.36
C ILE A 487 -5.27 -8.73 -7.42
N VAL A 488 -5.14 -9.37 -6.26
CA VAL A 488 -4.05 -9.06 -5.31
C VAL A 488 -2.69 -9.43 -5.90
N SER A 489 -2.56 -10.59 -6.55
CA SER A 489 -1.31 -11.00 -7.18
C SER A 489 -0.87 -10.06 -8.32
N GLU A 490 -1.80 -9.63 -9.17
CA GLU A 490 -1.56 -8.68 -10.26
C GLU A 490 -1.25 -7.28 -9.71
N GLY A 491 -1.93 -6.85 -8.64
CA GLY A 491 -1.72 -5.56 -7.99
C GLY A 491 -0.39 -5.43 -7.23
N ILE A 492 0.27 -6.54 -6.92
CA ILE A 492 1.53 -6.60 -6.16
C ILE A 492 2.78 -6.57 -7.07
N ASP A 493 2.64 -6.44 -8.39
CA ASP A 493 3.78 -6.45 -9.31
C ASP A 493 4.85 -5.40 -8.92
N LYS A 494 5.95 -5.91 -8.36
CA LYS A 494 6.98 -5.11 -7.68
C LYS A 494 7.68 -4.18 -8.64
N ASP A 495 7.77 -4.54 -9.92
CA ASP A 495 8.49 -3.76 -10.92
C ASP A 495 7.69 -2.53 -11.36
N LEU A 496 6.36 -2.65 -11.44
CA LEU A 496 5.47 -1.51 -11.71
C LEU A 496 5.40 -0.56 -10.51
N ILE A 497 5.35 -1.10 -9.29
CA ILE A 497 5.32 -0.30 -8.07
C ILE A 497 6.65 0.41 -7.84
N LYS A 498 7.81 -0.25 -8.03
CA LYS A 498 9.14 0.39 -7.91
C LYS A 498 9.35 1.56 -8.87
N LYS A 499 8.81 1.49 -10.09
CA LYS A 499 8.89 2.60 -11.05
C LYS A 499 8.14 3.84 -10.54
N LYS A 500 7.02 3.65 -9.85
CA LYS A 500 6.18 4.73 -9.32
C LYS A 500 6.64 5.22 -7.95
N PHE A 501 7.06 4.31 -7.08
CA PHE A 501 7.52 4.56 -5.72
C PHE A 501 9.00 4.17 -5.57
N PRO A 502 9.94 5.12 -5.67
CA PRO A 502 11.37 4.82 -5.70
C PRO A 502 11.98 4.61 -4.31
N PHE A 503 11.27 4.97 -3.24
CA PHE A 503 11.75 4.80 -1.86
C PHE A 503 11.33 3.44 -1.31
N GLU A 504 12.28 2.65 -0.81
CA GLU A 504 12.01 1.29 -0.32
C GLU A 504 11.11 1.26 0.93
N SER A 505 11.13 2.31 1.76
CA SER A 505 10.23 2.49 2.92
C SER A 505 8.74 2.55 2.52
N ASP A 506 8.46 3.05 1.32
CA ASP A 506 7.11 3.30 0.85
C ASP A 506 6.47 2.02 0.32
N LEU A 507 7.28 1.07 -0.14
CA LEU A 507 6.82 -0.20 -0.69
C LEU A 507 6.04 -1.02 0.35
N THR A 508 6.51 -1.10 1.60
CA THR A 508 5.78 -1.82 2.65
C THR A 508 4.43 -1.19 2.96
N ILE A 509 4.35 0.14 2.88
CA ILE A 509 3.12 0.90 3.13
C ILE A 509 2.11 0.70 1.99
N VAL A 510 2.59 0.52 0.75
CA VAL A 510 1.75 0.17 -0.42
C VAL A 510 1.23 -1.26 -0.35
N PHE A 511 2.07 -2.22 0.05
CA PHE A 511 1.68 -3.64 0.04
C PHE A 511 0.64 -3.98 1.11
N GLN A 512 0.68 -3.34 2.27
CA GLN A 512 -0.24 -3.64 3.38
C GLN A 512 -1.73 -3.49 3.01
N PRO A 513 -2.20 -2.36 2.45
CA PRO A 513 -3.61 -2.21 2.04
C PRO A 513 -4.06 -3.18 0.95
N ILE A 514 -3.17 -3.52 0.01
CA ILE A 514 -3.48 -4.46 -1.08
C ILE A 514 -3.59 -5.88 -0.53
N GLN A 515 -2.65 -6.30 0.33
CA GLN A 515 -2.71 -7.60 1.01
C GLN A 515 -3.91 -7.70 1.95
N ALA A 516 -4.35 -6.59 2.54
CA ALA A 516 -5.54 -6.58 3.41
C ALA A 516 -6.84 -6.97 2.67
N LEU A 517 -6.87 -6.91 1.32
CA LEU A 517 -7.98 -7.44 0.52
C LEU A 517 -8.06 -8.97 0.57
N LEU A 518 -6.98 -9.70 0.88
CA LEU A 518 -7.03 -11.15 1.07
C LEU A 518 -7.87 -11.55 2.29
N LEU A 519 -8.05 -10.67 3.26
CA LEU A 519 -8.96 -10.92 4.39
C LEU A 519 -10.42 -11.07 3.94
N LEU A 520 -10.80 -10.45 2.80
CA LEU A 520 -12.11 -10.67 2.18
C LEU A 520 -12.28 -12.13 1.75
N ARG A 521 -11.22 -12.73 1.19
CA ARG A 521 -11.22 -14.13 0.77
C ARG A 521 -11.48 -15.04 1.96
N ASP A 522 -10.83 -14.77 3.09
CA ASP A 522 -10.97 -15.59 4.29
C ASP A 522 -12.43 -15.53 4.82
N GLY A 523 -13.05 -14.35 4.84
CA GLY A 523 -14.47 -14.19 5.20
C GLY A 523 -15.44 -14.87 4.22
N LEU A 524 -15.18 -14.79 2.90
CA LEU A 524 -15.95 -15.51 1.89
C LEU A 524 -15.81 -17.04 2.03
N ASN A 525 -14.65 -17.53 2.47
CA ASN A 525 -14.39 -18.95 2.69
C ASN A 525 -15.14 -19.49 3.91
N GLU A 526 -15.23 -18.70 4.99
CA GLU A 526 -16.06 -19.06 6.15
C GLU A 526 -17.54 -19.21 5.73
N LEU A 527 -18.08 -18.23 5.00
CA LEU A 527 -19.45 -18.29 4.51
C LEU A 527 -19.69 -19.44 3.52
N LEU A 528 -18.72 -19.74 2.66
CA LEU A 528 -18.78 -20.87 1.74
C LEU A 528 -18.85 -22.20 2.50
N LYS A 529 -17.98 -22.39 3.49
CA LYS A 529 -17.98 -23.60 4.34
C LYS A 529 -19.30 -23.75 5.10
N ASP A 530 -19.84 -22.67 5.66
CA ASP A 530 -21.13 -22.69 6.36
C ASP A 530 -22.30 -23.04 5.41
N GLY A 531 -22.27 -22.50 4.19
CA GLY A 531 -23.22 -22.85 3.13
C GLY A 531 -23.13 -24.32 2.71
N LEU A 532 -21.93 -24.83 2.48
CA LEU A 532 -21.68 -26.24 2.12
C LEU A 532 -22.06 -27.20 3.28
N ASN A 533 -21.74 -26.83 4.52
CA ASN A 533 -22.14 -27.59 5.70
C ASN A 533 -23.67 -27.69 5.81
N SER A 534 -24.38 -26.59 5.52
CA SER A 534 -25.85 -26.57 5.52
C SER A 534 -26.42 -27.47 4.42
N LEU A 535 -25.90 -27.38 3.20
CA LEU A 535 -26.25 -28.27 2.08
C LEU A 535 -26.08 -29.74 2.47
N PHE A 536 -24.95 -30.04 3.09
CA PHE A 536 -24.60 -31.38 3.53
C PHE A 536 -25.55 -31.90 4.61
N LEU A 537 -25.80 -31.13 5.66
CA LEU A 537 -26.63 -31.55 6.79
C LEU A 537 -28.10 -31.76 6.40
N VAL A 538 -28.66 -30.88 5.57
CA VAL A 538 -30.07 -30.92 5.20
C VAL A 538 -30.33 -31.97 4.12
N TYR A 539 -29.53 -31.98 3.05
CA TYR A 539 -29.82 -32.79 1.86
C TYR A 539 -29.08 -34.12 1.84
N ILE A 540 -27.76 -34.11 2.08
CA ILE A 540 -26.89 -35.27 1.84
C ILE A 540 -26.94 -36.23 3.03
N LYS A 541 -26.76 -35.74 4.26
CA LYS A 541 -26.62 -36.55 5.48
C LYS A 541 -27.79 -37.49 5.73
N SER A 542 -29.03 -36.99 5.62
CA SER A 542 -30.24 -37.77 5.88
C SER A 542 -30.41 -38.90 4.86
N ARG A 543 -30.20 -38.61 3.57
CA ARG A 543 -30.33 -39.55 2.46
C ARG A 543 -29.22 -40.59 2.46
N LEU A 544 -27.98 -40.15 2.71
CA LEU A 544 -26.82 -41.01 2.77
C LEU A 544 -26.93 -42.00 3.94
N LYS A 545 -27.35 -41.55 5.13
CA LYS A 545 -27.64 -42.46 6.25
C LYS A 545 -28.70 -43.49 5.90
N ARG A 546 -29.80 -43.08 5.24
CA ARG A 546 -30.84 -44.02 4.83
C ARG A 546 -30.32 -45.05 3.84
N ILE A 547 -29.55 -44.64 2.83
CA ILE A 547 -28.95 -45.56 1.86
C ILE A 547 -28.04 -46.56 2.55
N LEU A 548 -27.22 -46.11 3.52
CA LEU A 548 -26.35 -47.00 4.29
C LEU A 548 -27.16 -47.96 5.17
N THR A 549 -28.18 -47.50 5.88
CA THR A 549 -29.06 -48.38 6.67
C THR A 549 -29.75 -49.41 5.76
N ASP A 550 -30.35 -48.98 4.65
CA ASP A 550 -30.97 -49.90 3.68
C ASP A 550 -29.97 -50.89 3.06
N TYR A 551 -28.71 -50.46 2.83
CA TYR A 551 -27.63 -51.28 2.30
C TYR A 551 -27.30 -52.43 3.26
N PHE A 552 -27.11 -52.11 4.54
CA PHE A 552 -26.68 -53.09 5.53
C PHE A 552 -27.83 -53.91 6.12
N ASP A 553 -29.05 -53.37 6.21
CA ASP A 553 -30.24 -54.13 6.65
C ASP A 553 -30.62 -55.23 5.65
N LYS A 554 -30.41 -55.01 4.36
CA LYS A 554 -30.67 -56.02 3.30
C LYS A 554 -29.53 -57.02 3.13
N SER A 555 -28.39 -56.81 3.80
CA SER A 555 -27.21 -57.66 3.69
C SER A 555 -27.15 -58.66 4.85
N THR A 556 -26.99 -59.94 4.53
CA THR A 556 -26.70 -60.98 5.52
C THR A 556 -25.25 -61.40 5.36
N TYR A 557 -24.48 -61.34 6.45
CA TYR A 557 -23.06 -61.70 6.47
C TYR A 557 -22.78 -63.02 7.18
N ILE A 558 -23.82 -63.82 7.38
CA ILE A 558 -23.74 -65.23 7.76
C ILE A 558 -24.00 -66.01 6.47
N ILE A 559 -22.94 -66.35 5.75
CA ILE A 559 -23.01 -66.82 4.36
C ILE A 559 -22.37 -68.21 4.21
N ASN A 560 -23.03 -69.11 3.48
CA ASN A 560 -22.48 -70.41 3.06
C ASN A 560 -21.78 -70.29 1.69
N SER A 561 -20.87 -71.21 1.34
CA SER A 561 -20.07 -71.18 0.10
C SER A 561 -20.88 -71.07 -1.20
N THR A 562 -22.09 -71.63 -1.27
CA THR A 562 -22.99 -71.52 -2.43
C THR A 562 -23.57 -70.11 -2.57
N ILE A 563 -24.03 -69.53 -1.45
CA ILE A 563 -24.60 -68.17 -1.38
C ILE A 563 -23.50 -67.12 -1.60
N PHE A 564 -22.25 -67.42 -1.18
CA PHE A 564 -21.08 -66.58 -1.46
C PHE A 564 -20.84 -66.44 -2.97
N ASN A 565 -20.75 -67.57 -3.69
CA ASN A 565 -20.51 -67.58 -5.14
C ASN A 565 -21.64 -66.92 -5.94
N ASP A 566 -22.90 -67.11 -5.52
CA ASP A 566 -24.05 -66.47 -6.18
C ASP A 566 -24.08 -64.96 -5.98
N LEU A 567 -23.69 -64.50 -4.81
CA LEU A 567 -23.65 -63.07 -4.49
C LEU A 567 -22.41 -62.38 -5.06
N GLU A 568 -21.28 -63.09 -5.21
CA GLU A 568 -20.09 -62.60 -5.89
C GLU A 568 -20.32 -62.39 -7.40
N LYS A 569 -21.15 -63.23 -8.03
CA LYS A 569 -21.55 -63.08 -9.45
C LYS A 569 -22.56 -61.95 -9.69
N LYS A 570 -23.51 -61.74 -8.77
CA LYS A 570 -24.62 -60.80 -8.98
C LYS A 570 -24.36 -59.40 -8.45
N GLN A 571 -23.50 -59.25 -7.43
CA GLN A 571 -23.18 -57.97 -6.75
C GLN A 571 -24.38 -57.01 -6.57
N PRO A 572 -25.57 -57.48 -6.14
CA PRO A 572 -26.79 -56.66 -6.19
C PRO A 572 -26.76 -55.47 -5.22
N ILE A 573 -25.97 -55.59 -4.15
CA ILE A 573 -25.88 -54.61 -3.07
C ILE A 573 -24.93 -53.46 -3.46
N GLN A 574 -23.81 -53.78 -4.13
CA GLN A 574 -22.90 -52.79 -4.71
C GLN A 574 -23.61 -51.94 -5.78
N GLN A 575 -24.41 -52.57 -6.65
CA GLN A 575 -25.26 -51.88 -7.62
C GLN A 575 -26.28 -50.96 -6.95
N TYR A 576 -26.88 -51.38 -5.83
CA TYR A 576 -27.82 -50.56 -5.06
C TYR A 576 -27.14 -49.32 -4.45
N PHE A 577 -25.94 -49.48 -3.89
CA PHE A 577 -25.15 -48.34 -3.38
C PHE A 577 -24.79 -47.37 -4.50
N VAL A 578 -24.29 -47.88 -5.63
CA VAL A 578 -23.95 -47.06 -6.81
C VAL A 578 -25.17 -46.27 -7.31
N GLN A 579 -26.33 -46.92 -7.43
CA GLN A 579 -27.57 -46.25 -7.83
C GLN A 579 -27.98 -45.17 -6.82
N GLY A 580 -27.96 -45.47 -5.52
CA GLY A 580 -28.31 -44.52 -4.46
C GLY A 580 -27.33 -43.33 -4.39
N TRP A 581 -26.03 -43.60 -4.49
CA TRP A 581 -24.99 -42.58 -4.50
C TRP A 581 -25.09 -41.68 -5.72
N ASN A 582 -25.29 -42.28 -6.90
CA ASN A 582 -25.40 -41.52 -8.14
C ASN A 582 -26.62 -40.61 -8.13
N LEU A 583 -27.77 -41.08 -7.64
CA LEU A 583 -28.98 -40.25 -7.50
C LEU A 583 -28.76 -38.99 -6.65
N ILE A 584 -27.81 -39.02 -5.71
CA ILE A 584 -27.45 -37.86 -4.91
C ILE A 584 -26.38 -37.03 -5.61
N MET A 585 -25.26 -37.65 -6.02
CA MET A 585 -24.02 -36.95 -6.36
C MET A 585 -23.86 -36.57 -7.83
N THR A 586 -24.53 -37.24 -8.78
CA THR A 586 -24.35 -36.92 -10.21
C THR A 586 -24.85 -35.52 -10.56
N ASN A 587 -25.89 -35.05 -9.88
CA ASN A 587 -26.46 -33.73 -10.10
C ASN A 587 -25.50 -32.62 -9.61
N PHE A 588 -24.85 -32.84 -8.46
CA PHE A 588 -23.86 -31.89 -7.93
C PHE A 588 -22.55 -31.87 -8.71
N LYS A 589 -22.13 -33.01 -9.27
CA LYS A 589 -20.87 -33.13 -10.03
C LYS A 589 -20.74 -32.13 -11.18
N HIS A 590 -21.85 -31.78 -11.82
CA HIS A 590 -21.88 -30.85 -12.95
C HIS A 590 -22.33 -29.44 -12.57
N GLN A 591 -22.81 -29.26 -11.34
CA GLN A 591 -23.38 -28.01 -10.86
C GLN A 591 -22.48 -27.28 -9.85
N LEU A 592 -21.52 -27.95 -9.21
CA LEU A 592 -20.57 -27.32 -8.28
C LEU A 592 -19.19 -27.14 -8.90
N THR A 593 -18.44 -26.18 -8.36
CA THR A 593 -16.99 -26.07 -8.64
C THR A 593 -16.25 -27.32 -8.13
N HIS A 594 -15.05 -27.56 -8.68
CA HIS A 594 -14.23 -28.71 -8.30
C HIS A 594 -13.87 -28.70 -6.80
N GLU A 595 -13.51 -27.54 -6.25
CA GLU A 595 -13.18 -27.39 -4.84
C GLU A 595 -14.39 -27.63 -3.93
N ASN A 596 -15.55 -27.06 -4.27
CA ASN A 596 -16.79 -27.28 -3.53
C ASN A 596 -17.21 -28.76 -3.54
N MET A 597 -17.06 -29.43 -4.69
CA MET A 597 -17.33 -30.87 -4.82
C MET A 597 -16.38 -31.69 -3.96
N ASN A 598 -15.07 -31.40 -3.98
CA ASN A 598 -14.08 -32.07 -3.14
C ASN A 598 -14.41 -31.93 -1.65
N TYR A 599 -14.82 -30.74 -1.22
CA TYR A 599 -15.22 -30.49 0.17
C TYR A 599 -16.44 -31.33 0.58
N LEU A 600 -17.49 -31.36 -0.25
CA LEU A 600 -18.68 -32.19 0.04
C LEU A 600 -18.35 -33.68 0.07
N ILE A 601 -17.49 -34.15 -0.82
CA ILE A 601 -17.09 -35.56 -0.84
C ILE A 601 -16.31 -35.91 0.43
N LYS A 602 -15.42 -35.03 0.88
CA LYS A 602 -14.71 -35.22 2.15
C LYS A 602 -15.67 -35.34 3.35
N MET A 603 -16.66 -34.45 3.44
CA MET A 603 -17.68 -34.55 4.49
C MET A 603 -18.48 -35.85 4.37
N SER A 604 -18.84 -36.25 3.15
CA SER A 604 -19.53 -37.52 2.90
C SER A 604 -18.68 -38.73 3.27
N SER A 605 -17.39 -38.77 2.92
CA SER A 605 -16.48 -39.85 3.29
C SER A 605 -16.35 -39.96 4.81
N ASP A 606 -16.22 -38.84 5.52
CA ASP A 606 -16.16 -38.83 6.98
C ASP A 606 -17.44 -39.39 7.62
N LEU A 607 -18.62 -39.05 7.08
CA LEU A 607 -19.88 -39.63 7.57
C LEU A 607 -19.99 -41.12 7.29
N ILE A 608 -19.62 -41.57 6.08
CA ILE A 608 -19.66 -42.98 5.72
C ILE A 608 -18.69 -43.76 6.62
N ALA A 609 -17.46 -43.28 6.78
CA ALA A 609 -16.46 -43.92 7.63
C ALA A 609 -16.97 -44.06 9.07
N ASN A 610 -17.43 -42.97 9.68
CA ASN A 610 -17.99 -42.98 11.04
C ASN A 610 -19.21 -43.90 11.20
N TRP A 611 -20.04 -44.01 10.15
CA TRP A 611 -21.18 -44.92 10.15
C TRP A 611 -20.72 -46.38 10.03
N LEU A 612 -19.76 -46.67 9.14
CA LEU A 612 -19.17 -47.99 8.94
C LEU A 612 -18.47 -48.48 10.21
N GLU A 613 -17.71 -47.63 10.90
CA GLU A 613 -17.08 -47.97 12.19
C GLU A 613 -18.12 -48.49 13.19
N LYS A 614 -19.28 -47.83 13.30
CA LYS A 614 -20.36 -48.25 14.19
C LYS A 614 -21.10 -49.49 13.69
N ALA A 615 -21.25 -49.63 12.38
CA ALA A 615 -21.93 -50.77 11.77
C ALA A 615 -21.10 -52.04 11.93
N ILE A 616 -19.79 -51.99 11.69
CA ILE A 616 -18.84 -53.09 11.88
C ILE A 616 -18.94 -53.65 13.31
N LEU A 617 -19.10 -52.77 14.31
CA LEU A 617 -19.27 -53.19 15.71
C LEU A 617 -20.59 -53.92 15.99
N ASN A 618 -21.61 -53.79 15.13
CA ASN A 618 -22.95 -54.32 15.38
C ASN A 618 -23.34 -55.52 14.50
N ILE A 619 -22.71 -55.67 13.32
CA ILE A 619 -23.02 -56.74 12.37
C ILE A 619 -22.50 -58.10 12.89
N LYS A 620 -23.30 -59.16 12.75
CA LYS A 620 -22.89 -60.54 13.04
C LYS A 620 -22.33 -61.19 11.78
N MET A 621 -21.14 -61.81 11.86
CA MET A 621 -20.40 -62.32 10.69
C MET A 621 -19.80 -63.71 10.93
N ASN A 622 -19.60 -64.47 9.84
CA ASN A 622 -18.70 -65.63 9.79
C ASN A 622 -17.42 -65.30 8.98
N GLU A 623 -16.43 -66.19 8.92
CA GLU A 623 -15.14 -65.95 8.22
C GLU A 623 -15.32 -65.54 6.75
N LEU A 624 -16.17 -66.25 6.01
CA LEU A 624 -16.53 -65.90 4.62
C LEU A 624 -17.29 -64.57 4.52
N GLY A 625 -18.06 -64.22 5.56
CA GLY A 625 -18.75 -62.94 5.69
C GLY A 625 -17.81 -61.77 5.96
N ALA A 626 -16.72 -61.99 6.70
CA ALA A 626 -15.69 -60.98 6.96
C ALA A 626 -14.93 -60.62 5.67
N ILE A 627 -14.53 -61.62 4.87
CA ILE A 627 -13.90 -61.41 3.56
C ILE A 627 -14.82 -60.65 2.61
N ARG A 628 -16.13 -60.93 2.67
CA ARG A 628 -17.11 -60.20 1.87
C ARG A 628 -17.28 -58.75 2.32
N LEU A 629 -17.39 -58.51 3.62
CA LEU A 629 -17.52 -57.16 4.15
C LEU A 629 -16.30 -56.29 3.79
N ASP A 630 -15.11 -56.88 3.75
CA ASP A 630 -13.92 -56.20 3.23
C ASP A 630 -14.07 -55.80 1.77
N LYS A 631 -14.46 -56.74 0.89
CA LYS A 631 -14.73 -56.43 -0.52
C LYS A 631 -15.80 -55.35 -0.71
N ASP A 632 -16.88 -55.40 0.07
CA ASP A 632 -18.00 -54.45 -0.01
C ASP A 632 -17.61 -53.06 0.51
N ILE A 633 -16.85 -52.96 1.61
CA ILE A 633 -16.38 -51.67 2.14
C ILE A 633 -15.29 -51.07 1.24
N SER A 634 -14.35 -51.89 0.76
CA SER A 634 -13.32 -51.46 -0.19
C SER A 634 -13.93 -50.98 -1.51
N PHE A 635 -15.06 -51.57 -1.94
CA PHE A 635 -15.83 -51.08 -3.08
C PHE A 635 -16.49 -49.72 -2.78
N ILE A 636 -17.17 -49.57 -1.63
CA ILE A 636 -17.81 -48.31 -1.24
C ILE A 636 -16.80 -47.17 -1.16
N SER A 637 -15.67 -47.40 -0.50
CA SER A 637 -14.63 -46.39 -0.32
C SER A 637 -13.99 -46.01 -1.66
N SER A 638 -13.58 -46.97 -2.49
CA SER A 638 -13.02 -46.70 -3.82
C SER A 638 -14.00 -45.97 -4.72
N TYR A 639 -15.29 -46.31 -4.67
CA TYR A 639 -16.32 -45.64 -5.45
C TYR A 639 -16.55 -44.19 -5.00
N VAL A 640 -16.63 -43.92 -3.69
CA VAL A 640 -16.77 -42.55 -3.16
C VAL A 640 -15.55 -41.70 -3.51
N ILE A 641 -14.36 -42.26 -3.38
CA ILE A 641 -13.10 -41.56 -3.65
C ILE A 641 -12.95 -41.25 -5.14
N SER A 642 -13.50 -42.09 -6.04
CA SER A 642 -13.47 -41.82 -7.49
C SER A 642 -14.13 -40.50 -7.90
N TYR A 643 -14.97 -39.93 -7.04
CA TYR A 643 -15.62 -38.63 -7.29
C TYR A 643 -14.78 -37.44 -6.78
N GLY A 644 -13.82 -37.66 -5.88
CA GLY A 644 -13.10 -36.61 -5.14
C GLY A 644 -11.59 -36.71 -5.24
N SER A 645 -10.88 -36.00 -4.36
CA SER A 645 -9.43 -36.01 -4.31
C SER A 645 -8.89 -37.20 -3.50
N TYR A 646 -7.63 -37.58 -3.74
CA TYR A 646 -6.96 -38.67 -3.02
C TYR A 646 -6.96 -38.48 -1.49
N GLN A 647 -7.07 -37.24 -1.01
CA GLN A 647 -7.12 -36.93 0.42
C GLN A 647 -8.32 -37.55 1.14
N SER A 648 -9.40 -37.90 0.43
CA SER A 648 -10.55 -38.64 0.98
C SER A 648 -10.22 -40.08 1.40
N HIS A 649 -9.05 -40.63 1.03
CA HIS A 649 -8.60 -41.94 1.53
C HIS A 649 -8.34 -41.94 3.05
N GLU A 650 -7.85 -40.83 3.60
CA GLU A 650 -7.51 -40.72 5.02
C GLU A 650 -8.74 -40.92 5.92
N SER A 651 -9.91 -40.46 5.47
CA SER A 651 -11.19 -40.63 6.18
C SER A 651 -11.52 -42.10 6.46
N PHE A 652 -11.11 -43.04 5.60
CA PHE A 652 -11.39 -44.46 5.72
C PHE A 652 -10.26 -45.26 6.38
N ALA A 653 -9.14 -44.62 6.75
CA ALA A 653 -7.96 -45.32 7.28
C ALA A 653 -8.29 -46.21 8.49
N LYS A 654 -9.07 -45.69 9.44
CA LYS A 654 -9.50 -46.43 10.63
C LYS A 654 -10.43 -47.61 10.28
N VAL A 655 -11.31 -47.44 9.31
CA VAL A 655 -12.20 -48.52 8.83
C VAL A 655 -11.39 -49.65 8.21
N TYR A 656 -10.37 -49.33 7.39
CA TYR A 656 -9.48 -50.34 6.83
C TYR A 656 -8.68 -51.07 7.90
N GLU A 657 -8.20 -50.37 8.92
CA GLU A 657 -7.52 -51.02 10.06
C GLU A 657 -8.46 -51.99 10.81
N MET A 658 -9.73 -51.61 11.03
CA MET A 658 -10.74 -52.49 11.66
C MET A 658 -11.00 -53.75 10.83
N ILE A 659 -11.15 -53.61 9.51
CA ILE A 659 -11.38 -54.74 8.59
C ILE A 659 -10.18 -55.67 8.54
N ARG A 660 -8.96 -55.12 8.52
CA ARG A 660 -7.72 -55.89 8.52
C ARG A 660 -7.60 -56.78 9.77
N ILE A 661 -8.09 -56.32 10.91
CA ILE A 661 -8.14 -57.13 12.15
C ILE A 661 -9.21 -58.22 12.04
N LEU A 662 -10.38 -57.92 11.45
CA LEU A 662 -11.47 -58.89 11.30
C LEU A 662 -11.12 -60.05 10.35
N ASN A 663 -10.36 -59.77 9.29
CA ASN A 663 -9.85 -60.77 8.33
C ASN A 663 -8.52 -61.39 8.73
N TRP A 664 -8.09 -61.25 9.99
CA TRP A 664 -6.83 -61.83 10.43
C TRP A 664 -6.96 -63.36 10.54
N ASP A 665 -6.15 -64.08 9.75
CA ASP A 665 -6.09 -65.54 9.81
C ASP A 665 -5.50 -65.99 11.16
N PHE A 666 -6.37 -66.48 12.06
CA PHE A 666 -5.96 -67.07 13.34
C PHE A 666 -5.08 -68.33 13.19
N ALA A 667 -4.97 -68.89 11.98
CA ALA A 667 -4.10 -70.00 11.65
C ALA A 667 -2.60 -69.64 11.69
N GLN A 668 -2.23 -68.35 11.66
CA GLN A 668 -0.84 -67.89 11.63
C GLN A 668 -0.22 -67.57 13.02
N GLY A 669 -0.94 -67.82 14.12
CA GLY A 669 -0.48 -67.57 15.50
C GLY A 669 -1.05 -66.29 16.14
N PRO A 670 -0.78 -66.02 17.44
CA PRO A 670 -1.28 -64.83 18.12
C PRO A 670 -0.77 -63.54 17.43
N LEU A 671 -1.56 -62.45 17.48
CA LEU A 671 -1.23 -61.16 16.85
C LEU A 671 0.27 -60.84 17.00
N SER A 672 1.01 -60.86 15.89
CA SER A 672 2.43 -60.51 15.91
C SER A 672 2.59 -59.06 16.39
N SER A 673 3.58 -58.78 17.24
CA SER A 673 3.88 -57.43 17.75
C SER A 673 4.00 -56.36 16.66
N GLY A 674 4.46 -56.75 15.45
CA GLY A 674 4.55 -55.85 14.29
C GLY A 674 3.21 -55.40 13.69
N LEU A 675 2.10 -56.09 13.94
CA LEU A 675 0.77 -55.67 13.48
C LEU A 675 0.22 -54.56 14.38
N LEU A 676 0.43 -54.68 15.69
CA LEU A 676 0.09 -53.67 16.70
C LEU A 676 0.89 -52.38 16.51
N GLU A 677 2.13 -52.46 16.04
CA GLU A 677 2.96 -51.30 15.68
C GLU A 677 2.48 -50.58 14.40
N THR A 678 1.72 -51.25 13.52
CA THR A 678 1.20 -50.66 12.28
C THR A 678 -0.18 -49.99 12.41
N LEU A 679 -0.86 -50.16 13.55
CA LEU A 679 -2.18 -49.55 13.81
C LEU A 679 -2.00 -48.12 14.31
N ARG A 680 -2.45 -47.12 13.55
CA ARG A 680 -2.35 -45.70 13.93
C ARG A 680 -3.59 -45.19 14.66
N PHE A 681 -4.76 -45.80 14.47
CA PHE A 681 -6.05 -45.19 14.86
C PHE A 681 -6.90 -46.02 15.82
N LEU A 682 -6.46 -47.22 16.22
CA LEU A 682 -7.21 -48.14 17.10
C LEU A 682 -6.50 -48.33 18.45
N SER A 683 -7.29 -48.32 19.53
CA SER A 683 -6.78 -48.65 20.87
C SER A 683 -6.71 -50.18 21.07
N ILE A 684 -5.85 -50.63 21.99
CA ILE A 684 -5.72 -52.07 22.34
C ILE A 684 -7.08 -52.67 22.77
N TYR A 685 -7.93 -51.87 23.43
CA TYR A 685 -9.27 -52.28 23.83
C TYR A 685 -10.21 -52.52 22.62
N ASP A 686 -10.16 -51.67 21.61
CA ASP A 686 -10.96 -51.82 20.39
C ASP A 686 -10.56 -53.08 19.62
N VAL A 687 -9.25 -53.37 19.58
CA VAL A 687 -8.70 -54.59 18.99
C VAL A 687 -9.20 -55.83 19.72
N GLU A 688 -9.17 -55.86 21.06
CA GLU A 688 -9.70 -56.97 21.85
C GLU A 688 -11.21 -57.18 21.67
N MET A 689 -11.99 -56.10 21.56
CA MET A 689 -13.43 -56.16 21.34
C MET A 689 -13.78 -56.76 19.97
N LEU A 690 -13.05 -56.37 18.92
CA LEU A 690 -13.21 -56.91 17.56
C LEU A 690 -12.82 -58.39 17.51
N LEU A 691 -11.70 -58.76 18.14
CA LEU A 691 -11.22 -60.15 18.19
C LEU A 691 -12.15 -61.09 18.97
N LYS A 692 -12.80 -60.61 20.05
CA LYS A 692 -13.79 -61.39 20.80
C LYS A 692 -15.02 -61.75 19.95
N ARG A 693 -15.37 -60.93 18.95
CA ARG A 693 -16.53 -61.19 18.08
C ARG A 693 -16.25 -62.17 16.95
N CYS A 694 -15.03 -62.22 16.42
CA CYS A 694 -14.64 -63.29 15.49
C CYS A 694 -14.75 -64.68 16.11
N LYS A 695 -14.71 -64.79 17.45
CA LYS A 695 -14.72 -66.06 18.20
C LYS A 695 -16.12 -66.61 18.54
N SER A 696 -17.24 -66.04 18.06
CA SER A 696 -18.59 -66.60 18.33
C SER A 696 -19.61 -66.36 17.20
N PRO A 697 -20.39 -67.36 16.70
CA PRO A 697 -20.37 -68.82 16.92
C PRO A 697 -20.36 -69.70 15.63
N ILE A 698 -20.24 -71.01 15.83
CA ILE A 698 -20.33 -72.17 14.90
C ILE A 698 -18.97 -72.73 14.41
N SER A 699 -18.21 -73.30 15.36
CA SER A 699 -17.34 -74.44 15.07
C SER A 699 -18.08 -75.73 15.45
N ASN A 700 -19.13 -76.10 14.71
CA ASN A 700 -19.72 -77.43 14.78
C ASN A 700 -19.77 -78.03 13.37
N SER A 701 -18.65 -78.56 12.91
CA SER A 701 -18.63 -79.78 12.10
C SER A 701 -17.20 -80.29 12.00
N THR A 702 -16.93 -81.40 12.69
CA THR A 702 -16.10 -82.55 12.28
C THR A 702 -15.66 -83.32 13.53
N THR A 703 -16.60 -84.04 14.14
CA THR A 703 -16.25 -85.25 14.90
C THR A 703 -15.75 -86.29 13.88
N ASN A 704 -14.44 -86.47 13.77
CA ASN A 704 -13.87 -87.67 13.16
C ASN A 704 -14.07 -88.86 14.12
N PRO A 705 -14.54 -90.02 13.64
CA PRO A 705 -14.46 -91.27 14.38
C PRO A 705 -13.07 -91.90 14.20
N LEU A 706 -12.80 -92.94 15.01
CA LEU A 706 -11.56 -93.75 15.15
C LEU A 706 -10.66 -93.20 16.26
N SER A 707 -10.29 -93.95 17.30
CA SER A 707 -10.38 -95.37 17.62
C SER A 707 -9.90 -95.50 19.07
N ASP A 708 -10.52 -96.36 19.89
CA ASP A 708 -9.75 -97.15 20.84
C ASP A 708 -10.51 -98.40 21.27
N SER A 709 -9.72 -99.47 21.32
CA SER A 709 -10.00 -100.88 21.56
C SER A 709 -10.63 -101.19 22.91
N LEU A 710 -11.69 -102.01 22.90
CA LEU A 710 -11.83 -103.30 23.59
C LEU A 710 -13.20 -103.93 23.28
#